data_AF-A0A1V6RSF3-F1
#
_entry.id   AF-A0A1V6RSF3-F1
#
_cell.length_a   1.000
_cell.length_b   1.000
_cell.length_c   1.000
_cell.angle_alpha   90.00
_cell.angle_beta   90.00
_cell.angle_gamma   90.00
#
_symmetry.space_group_name_H-M   'P 1'
#
loop_
_entity.id
_entity.type
_entity.pdbx_description
1 polymer ?
#
loop_
_entity_poly.entity_id
_entity_poly.type
_entity_poly.pdbx_seq_one_letter_code
_entity_poly.pdbx_strand_id
1 'polypeptide(L)'
;MATLAEKLEKIKSPKLQNQHHTAVVLSAVEDTLRDQKADFSPTAYFAALLALLSQSLSASHGIVNKDLATSVVYLLDITTVYVPAPILCAKFSQILEGLAPALSLPEVEAPLLRPSIGCLESLLIAQDAASWNLPHTQVGPRRAMAGLLSLSVDHRPKVRKRAQEALVKVLKSPPPSPSLDHPGADMCAQSAMKTLGDSITAAHKQKKGRHDAQANNHEPLIIHSLQLIKTIASASGGWPSKKIEPLSELLMNASRSTNEYITMGAFEVFEVIFEGMADEFSSSKLPRLLDAISELKPAQNDSQLLPPWIAVLSRGYDVAAQITPEDTFEKLPDLFTLISGFLASPSSNIRVSASECLISFLHNCIPNSVIVDPSVYDEKTLEKLARAAVDLLSVKYQAAWKEVFNVCSALFDCFKWRSTPYLVKIVSTIGELRSNGGFHGKKEADAVLASAIEAMGPEAVLEILPLNIIEQKAGQPGRVWMLPIMRDSVTNTNLRHFRTELVPLSEALYQKVVDFGAAEKSVEVKIFETLVQQTWGTLPGYCELPLDLVEAFDQSFAELLSNVLYKQTELRVDVCRALQNLVESNQAILEVENDEDDLILQRRITKAAAKKNLAHLGGLASNLLAVLFNVYSQTLPHYRGYILQCINAYLSITPENELNDTFNRVTSMLESSLATEQETATKQSAQSQGSSDKMPPTSHTLIDLVIAMSIYLPRSSFGGLFAMAAAILNSSSPHPDQQLIKKAYKLIPRLGTTETGRAALQERSGELQALMLATTDTTPASGRRDRMLAITEIINHLPTSDLHFIPAILSEVVLGCKESNEKARTAAFDLLILLAKRTTDSERNPPGTVIRRSLVPGVADDSPDAPATLEEFFTMVSAGLAGSAPHMVGATVTALSRLFFDFQKQLQPEMLKELVETVELFLTSNNREIVRSVLGFVKVAVVVLPDEALRPRLNTMVPSLMAWNKEHKGRLRSKVKGIIDRLVRRFGAPLLEAIVGEEDRKLIVNIRKARERSKRKKKEGAEGEDDDEEEKASKPQAGNAFDKAVYGSDSDSSDNSDDGDSDIDVDNVAQIKGRSSKKKAGQSTQYIREMSPEDNPLDLLGSNALASISTTKPSQRFLNTGPGSKKKRAAKVDADGRLVLGDDGDVVAEDVEMSGAGDGGVNAYLAAVSGPDAVRRGQRGKVKMGQSSKKNAGDSMDVDEDDLKKDLRASGSGQSSTRRGLGAPKTSGASGSGRVEKRRNPGNAPRGGNRSGWGKKR
;
A
#
# COMPACT_ATOMS: atom_id res chain seq x y z
N MET A 1 -9.28 -24.41 -0.09
CA MET A 1 -10.11 -25.10 0.92
C MET A 1 -9.39 -26.38 1.31
N ALA A 2 -9.42 -26.78 2.57
CA ALA A 2 -8.79 -28.04 3.01
C ALA A 2 -9.44 -29.26 2.33
N THR A 3 -8.64 -30.25 1.92
CA THR A 3 -9.18 -31.49 1.36
C THR A 3 -9.89 -32.33 2.41
N LEU A 4 -10.72 -33.29 1.98
CA LEU A 4 -11.36 -34.24 2.91
C LEU A 4 -10.30 -35.06 3.68
N ALA A 5 -9.19 -35.43 3.02
CA ALA A 5 -8.09 -36.15 3.63
C ALA A 5 -7.47 -35.38 4.82
N GLU A 6 -7.08 -34.11 4.62
CA GLU A 6 -6.55 -33.24 5.68
C GLU A 6 -7.51 -33.12 6.89
N LYS A 7 -8.82 -33.01 6.62
CA LYS A 7 -9.83 -32.92 7.70
C LYS A 7 -9.95 -34.22 8.49
N LEU A 8 -9.92 -35.37 7.81
CA LEU A 8 -9.97 -36.68 8.46
C LEU A 8 -8.66 -36.98 9.21
N GLU A 9 -7.49 -36.61 8.68
CA GLU A 9 -6.20 -36.75 9.37
C GLU A 9 -6.13 -35.94 10.66
N LYS A 10 -6.64 -34.70 10.68
CA LYS A 10 -6.72 -33.89 11.91
C LYS A 10 -7.64 -34.50 12.99
N ILE A 11 -8.52 -35.44 12.64
CA ILE A 11 -9.37 -36.19 13.58
C ILE A 11 -8.65 -37.44 14.11
N LYS A 12 -7.64 -37.97 13.42
CA LYS A 12 -6.86 -39.15 13.85
C LYS A 12 -5.89 -38.85 15.00
N SER A 13 -5.59 -37.57 15.28
CA SER A 13 -4.70 -37.13 16.37
C SER A 13 -5.39 -36.17 17.37
N PRO A 14 -6.44 -36.62 18.08
CA PRO A 14 -7.26 -35.77 18.95
C PRO A 14 -6.50 -35.25 20.17
N LYS A 15 -6.64 -33.96 20.49
CA LYS A 15 -6.10 -33.33 21.72
C LYS A 15 -7.09 -33.37 22.91
N LEU A 16 -8.35 -33.74 22.68
CA LEU A 16 -9.44 -33.73 23.69
C LEU A 16 -10.17 -35.07 23.76
N GLN A 17 -10.62 -35.45 24.96
CA GLN A 17 -11.23 -36.75 25.25
C GLN A 17 -12.48 -37.03 24.39
N ASN A 18 -13.34 -36.03 24.19
CA ASN A 18 -14.56 -36.16 23.36
C ASN A 18 -14.27 -36.36 21.86
N GLN A 19 -13.06 -36.00 21.38
CA GLN A 19 -12.64 -36.25 20.00
C GLN A 19 -12.07 -37.66 19.83
N HIS A 20 -11.64 -38.31 20.92
CA HIS A 20 -11.09 -39.66 20.91
C HIS A 20 -12.13 -40.72 20.52
N HIS A 21 -13.41 -40.53 20.90
CA HIS A 21 -14.50 -41.41 20.47
C HIS A 21 -14.75 -41.30 18.96
N THR A 22 -14.72 -40.08 18.42
CA THR A 22 -14.83 -39.83 16.98
C THR A 22 -13.67 -40.44 16.18
N ALA A 23 -12.45 -40.40 16.71
CA ALA A 23 -11.29 -41.05 16.10
C ALA A 23 -11.46 -42.58 16.03
N VAL A 24 -12.00 -43.20 17.10
CA VAL A 24 -12.28 -44.65 17.16
C VAL A 24 -13.40 -45.06 16.18
N VAL A 25 -14.45 -44.24 16.04
CA VAL A 25 -15.50 -44.47 15.04
C VAL A 25 -14.93 -44.31 13.62
N LEU A 26 -14.07 -43.33 13.37
CA LEU A 26 -13.41 -43.15 12.07
C LEU A 26 -12.49 -44.33 11.72
N SER A 27 -11.68 -44.84 12.65
CA SER A 27 -10.85 -46.03 12.41
C SER A 27 -11.70 -47.27 12.13
N ALA A 28 -12.78 -47.48 12.87
CA ALA A 28 -13.70 -48.59 12.62
C ALA A 28 -14.35 -48.51 11.23
N VAL A 29 -14.72 -47.30 10.76
CA VAL A 29 -15.20 -47.10 9.39
C VAL A 29 -14.10 -47.41 8.37
N GLU A 30 -12.87 -46.92 8.57
CA GLU A 30 -11.74 -47.23 7.67
C GLU A 30 -11.42 -48.73 7.61
N ASP A 31 -11.49 -49.45 8.73
CA ASP A 31 -11.27 -50.90 8.77
C ASP A 31 -12.39 -51.64 8.02
N THR A 32 -13.66 -51.26 8.18
CA THR A 32 -14.75 -51.85 7.39
C THR A 32 -14.63 -51.59 5.88
N LEU A 33 -14.08 -50.44 5.47
CA LEU A 33 -13.80 -50.14 4.06
C LEU A 33 -12.64 -50.99 3.51
N ARG A 34 -11.60 -51.25 4.32
CA ARG A 34 -10.49 -52.16 3.97
C ARG A 34 -10.99 -53.61 3.80
N ASP A 35 -11.81 -54.09 4.73
CA ASP A 35 -12.41 -55.43 4.67
C ASP A 35 -13.30 -55.61 3.44
N GLN A 36 -14.04 -54.57 3.06
CA GLN A 36 -14.87 -54.54 1.85
C GLN A 36 -14.07 -54.31 0.56
N LYS A 37 -12.75 -54.06 0.63
CA LYS A 37 -11.88 -53.69 -0.50
C LYS A 37 -12.40 -52.48 -1.29
N ALA A 38 -13.03 -51.52 -0.62
CA ALA A 38 -13.54 -50.31 -1.23
C ALA A 38 -12.49 -49.19 -1.21
N ASP A 39 -12.43 -48.39 -2.28
CA ASP A 39 -11.59 -47.20 -2.31
C ASP A 39 -12.06 -46.17 -1.27
N PHE A 40 -11.11 -45.47 -0.64
CA PHE A 40 -11.34 -44.41 0.36
C PHE A 40 -11.91 -43.11 -0.26
N SER A 41 -12.99 -43.23 -1.02
CA SER A 41 -13.72 -42.14 -1.65
C SER A 41 -14.73 -41.48 -0.68
N PRO A 42 -15.07 -40.19 -0.86
CA PRO A 42 -16.10 -39.52 -0.07
C PRO A 42 -17.43 -40.30 -0.03
N THR A 43 -17.81 -40.89 -1.18
CA THR A 43 -19.01 -41.72 -1.34
C THR A 43 -18.97 -43.00 -0.50
N ALA A 44 -17.81 -43.65 -0.39
CA ALA A 44 -17.65 -44.88 0.40
C ALA A 44 -17.75 -44.60 1.90
N TYR A 45 -17.07 -43.56 2.39
CA TYR A 45 -17.22 -43.08 3.78
C TYR A 45 -18.68 -42.72 4.09
N PHE A 46 -19.33 -41.98 3.20
CA PHE A 46 -20.73 -41.58 3.35
C PHE A 46 -21.69 -42.78 3.42
N ALA A 47 -21.51 -43.79 2.57
CA ALA A 47 -22.34 -45.00 2.58
C ALA A 47 -22.19 -45.80 3.90
N ALA A 48 -20.95 -45.96 4.40
CA ALA A 48 -20.68 -46.61 5.67
C ALA A 48 -21.27 -45.84 6.87
N LEU A 49 -21.09 -44.52 6.91
CA LEU A 49 -21.65 -43.65 7.95
C LEU A 49 -23.19 -43.63 7.93
N LEU A 50 -23.82 -43.69 6.76
CA LEU A 50 -25.28 -43.75 6.61
C LEU A 50 -25.86 -45.08 7.13
N ALA A 51 -25.15 -46.20 6.93
CA ALA A 51 -25.52 -47.48 7.53
C ALA A 51 -25.46 -47.41 9.07
N LEU A 52 -24.36 -46.88 9.63
CA LEU A 52 -24.20 -46.68 11.08
C LEU A 52 -25.23 -45.69 11.65
N LEU A 53 -25.62 -44.66 10.90
CA LEU A 53 -26.64 -43.69 11.31
C LEU A 53 -27.94 -44.41 11.70
N SER A 54 -28.43 -45.33 10.85
CA SER A 54 -29.66 -46.10 11.08
C SER A 54 -29.60 -47.06 12.28
N GLN A 55 -28.40 -47.41 12.74
CA GLN A 55 -28.17 -48.22 13.94
C GLN A 55 -28.05 -47.35 15.21
N SER A 56 -27.59 -46.10 15.06
CA SER A 56 -27.40 -45.14 16.16
C SER A 56 -28.66 -44.35 16.53
N LEU A 57 -29.53 -44.10 15.55
CA LEU A 57 -30.75 -43.29 15.62
C LEU A 57 -31.87 -44.08 14.95
N SER A 58 -32.91 -44.43 15.71
CA SER A 58 -34.06 -45.19 15.20
C SER A 58 -35.37 -44.42 15.38
N ALA A 59 -36.21 -44.45 14.35
CA ALA A 59 -37.54 -43.83 14.36
C ALA A 59 -38.49 -44.39 15.44
N SER A 60 -38.23 -45.62 15.96
CA SER A 60 -39.07 -46.26 16.99
C SER A 60 -38.54 -46.13 18.42
N HIS A 61 -37.25 -45.86 18.61
CA HIS A 61 -36.59 -45.87 19.93
C HIS A 61 -35.76 -44.60 20.24
N GLY A 62 -35.69 -43.64 19.31
CA GLY A 62 -34.94 -42.39 19.52
C GLY A 62 -33.42 -42.58 19.43
N ILE A 63 -32.69 -42.02 20.39
CA ILE A 63 -31.22 -42.08 20.44
C ILE A 63 -30.78 -43.35 21.16
N VAL A 64 -30.23 -44.31 20.42
CA VAL A 64 -29.81 -45.62 20.95
C VAL A 64 -28.46 -45.52 21.68
N ASN A 65 -27.53 -44.72 21.16
CA ASN A 65 -26.25 -44.42 21.81
C ASN A 65 -25.83 -42.97 21.50
N LYS A 66 -25.71 -42.14 22.54
CA LYS A 66 -25.45 -40.70 22.42
C LYS A 66 -24.07 -40.38 21.82
N ASP A 67 -23.02 -41.01 22.32
CA ASP A 67 -21.64 -40.72 21.90
C ASP A 67 -21.40 -41.21 20.47
N LEU A 68 -21.89 -42.42 20.16
CA LEU A 68 -21.80 -42.99 18.81
C LEU A 68 -22.62 -42.19 17.80
N ALA A 69 -23.87 -41.80 18.11
CA ALA A 69 -24.66 -40.93 17.24
C ALA A 69 -23.97 -39.56 17.01
N THR A 70 -23.39 -38.96 18.05
CA THR A 70 -22.67 -37.68 17.93
C THR A 70 -21.45 -37.80 17.02
N SER A 71 -20.65 -38.84 17.16
CA SER A 71 -19.49 -39.08 16.29
C SER A 71 -19.87 -39.44 14.85
N VAL A 72 -20.90 -40.27 14.64
CA VAL A 72 -21.39 -40.64 13.30
C VAL A 72 -21.94 -39.41 12.56
N VAL A 73 -22.80 -38.62 13.19
CA VAL A 73 -23.37 -37.42 12.55
C VAL A 73 -22.30 -36.33 12.32
N TYR A 74 -21.30 -36.21 13.20
CA TYR A 74 -20.16 -35.30 12.99
C TYR A 74 -19.29 -35.70 11.78
N LEU A 75 -19.00 -36.98 11.60
CA LEU A 75 -18.32 -37.47 10.41
C LEU A 75 -19.19 -37.35 9.15
N LEU A 76 -20.53 -37.46 9.29
CA LEU A 76 -21.48 -37.26 8.19
C LEU A 76 -21.51 -35.79 7.73
N ASP A 77 -21.53 -34.82 8.65
CA ASP A 77 -21.43 -33.36 8.35
C ASP A 77 -20.15 -33.03 7.56
N ILE A 78 -19.02 -33.63 7.95
CA ILE A 78 -17.74 -33.43 7.25
C ILE A 78 -17.75 -34.06 5.85
N THR A 79 -18.34 -35.25 5.69
CA THR A 79 -18.31 -36.00 4.43
C THR A 79 -19.34 -35.51 3.42
N THR A 80 -20.54 -35.10 3.83
CA THR A 80 -21.62 -34.65 2.92
C THR A 80 -21.19 -33.52 2.00
N VAL A 81 -20.32 -32.62 2.46
CA VAL A 81 -19.80 -31.48 1.67
C VAL A 81 -18.97 -31.92 0.45
N TYR A 82 -18.44 -33.15 0.44
CA TYR A 82 -17.60 -33.70 -0.64
C TYR A 82 -18.27 -34.83 -1.44
N VAL A 83 -19.55 -35.13 -1.16
CA VAL A 83 -20.32 -36.17 -1.89
C VAL A 83 -21.01 -35.55 -3.11
N PRO A 84 -21.01 -36.21 -4.28
CA PRO A 84 -21.72 -35.72 -5.47
C PRO A 84 -23.22 -35.49 -5.22
N ALA A 85 -23.73 -34.31 -5.63
CA ALA A 85 -25.11 -33.90 -5.43
C ALA A 85 -26.19 -34.92 -5.86
N PRO A 86 -26.05 -35.69 -6.96
CA PRO A 86 -27.04 -36.72 -7.34
C PRO A 86 -27.25 -37.81 -6.26
N ILE A 87 -26.20 -38.14 -5.50
CA ILE A 87 -26.26 -39.14 -4.42
C ILE A 87 -26.99 -38.56 -3.20
N LEU A 88 -26.73 -37.29 -2.88
CA LEU A 88 -27.42 -36.57 -1.81
C LEU A 88 -28.92 -36.40 -2.10
N CYS A 89 -29.30 -36.15 -3.37
CA CYS A 89 -30.69 -36.14 -3.81
C CYS A 89 -31.35 -37.52 -3.64
N ALA A 90 -30.74 -38.57 -4.19
CA ALA A 90 -31.29 -39.93 -4.17
C ALA A 90 -31.44 -40.52 -2.74
N LYS A 91 -30.68 -40.02 -1.77
CA LYS A 91 -30.71 -40.45 -0.37
C LYS A 91 -31.35 -39.46 0.60
N PHE A 92 -31.89 -38.34 0.11
CA PHE A 92 -32.42 -37.25 0.92
C PHE A 92 -33.41 -37.71 2.00
N SER A 93 -34.48 -38.40 1.63
CA SER A 93 -35.53 -38.84 2.58
C SER A 93 -34.99 -39.81 3.64
N GLN A 94 -34.13 -40.76 3.23
CA GLN A 94 -33.51 -41.74 4.13
C GLN A 94 -32.65 -41.07 5.22
N ILE A 95 -31.93 -40.00 4.86
CA ILE A 95 -31.07 -39.27 5.81
C ILE A 95 -31.90 -38.32 6.66
N LEU A 96 -32.90 -37.64 6.09
CA LEU A 96 -33.80 -36.75 6.83
C LEU A 96 -34.61 -37.51 7.89
N GLU A 97 -35.09 -38.72 7.57
CA GLU A 97 -35.78 -39.59 8.53
C GLU A 97 -34.83 -40.11 9.62
N GLY A 98 -33.59 -40.47 9.27
CA GLY A 98 -32.56 -40.86 10.25
C GLY A 98 -32.12 -39.73 11.18
N LEU A 99 -32.10 -38.48 10.70
CA LEU A 99 -31.79 -37.28 11.50
C LEU A 99 -32.99 -36.70 12.25
N ALA A 100 -34.22 -37.05 11.88
CA ALA A 100 -35.43 -36.50 12.49
C ALA A 100 -35.46 -36.61 14.03
N PRO A 101 -35.11 -37.75 14.67
CA PRO A 101 -35.06 -37.85 16.13
C PRO A 101 -34.05 -36.89 16.77
N ALA A 102 -32.92 -36.63 16.11
CA ALA A 102 -31.90 -35.70 16.59
C ALA A 102 -32.31 -34.21 16.44
N LEU A 103 -33.28 -33.92 15.56
CA LEU A 103 -33.74 -32.56 15.22
C LEU A 103 -35.04 -32.17 15.92
N SER A 104 -35.91 -33.13 16.26
CA SER A 104 -37.25 -32.86 16.81
C SER A 104 -37.42 -33.10 18.31
N LEU A 105 -36.49 -33.83 18.95
CA LEU A 105 -36.57 -34.11 20.40
C LEU A 105 -36.02 -32.92 21.22
N PRO A 106 -36.73 -32.45 22.26
CA PRO A 106 -36.33 -31.26 23.03
C PRO A 106 -35.11 -31.49 23.92
N GLU A 107 -34.81 -32.73 24.32
CA GLU A 107 -33.72 -33.07 25.25
C GLU A 107 -32.35 -33.33 24.56
N VAL A 108 -32.23 -33.10 23.25
CA VAL A 108 -31.00 -33.39 22.50
C VAL A 108 -29.93 -32.35 22.78
N GLU A 109 -28.69 -32.78 23.06
CA GLU A 109 -27.59 -31.88 23.38
C GLU A 109 -27.01 -31.15 22.15
N ALA A 110 -26.45 -29.95 22.38
CA ALA A 110 -25.86 -29.12 21.33
C ALA A 110 -24.73 -29.77 20.49
N PRO A 111 -23.92 -30.72 21.00
CA PRO A 111 -22.92 -31.45 20.20
C PRO A 111 -23.50 -32.33 19.09
N LEU A 112 -24.72 -32.89 19.26
CA LEU A 112 -25.40 -33.68 18.23
C LEU A 112 -26.22 -32.81 17.27
N LEU A 113 -26.84 -31.74 17.78
CA LEU A 113 -27.65 -30.81 16.98
C LEU A 113 -26.81 -30.00 15.97
N ARG A 114 -25.63 -29.50 16.35
CA ARG A 114 -24.82 -28.64 15.47
C ARG A 114 -24.35 -29.36 14.19
N PRO A 115 -23.86 -30.62 14.24
CA PRO A 115 -23.57 -31.38 13.04
C PRO A 115 -24.84 -31.82 12.29
N SER A 116 -25.93 -32.17 12.99
CA SER A 116 -27.22 -32.45 12.34
C SER A 116 -27.68 -31.28 11.44
N ILE A 117 -27.52 -30.04 11.91
CA ILE A 117 -27.80 -28.82 11.12
C ILE A 117 -26.87 -28.70 9.91
N GLY A 118 -25.60 -29.11 10.01
CA GLY A 118 -24.65 -29.08 8.89
C GLY A 118 -24.89 -30.16 7.83
N CYS A 119 -25.31 -31.35 8.25
CA CYS A 119 -25.86 -32.37 7.36
C CYS A 119 -27.07 -31.81 6.58
N LEU A 120 -28.01 -31.15 7.27
CA LEU A 120 -29.17 -30.51 6.62
C LEU A 120 -28.77 -29.38 5.65
N GLU A 121 -27.80 -28.54 6.00
CA GLU A 121 -27.26 -27.49 5.12
C GLU A 121 -26.77 -28.10 3.81
N SER A 122 -25.90 -29.11 3.90
CA SER A 122 -25.34 -29.83 2.74
C SER A 122 -26.43 -30.47 1.88
N LEU A 123 -27.42 -31.09 2.51
CA LEU A 123 -28.53 -31.77 1.83
C LEU A 123 -29.45 -30.78 1.10
N LEU A 124 -29.76 -29.63 1.71
CA LEU A 124 -30.66 -28.63 1.13
C LEU A 124 -30.05 -27.88 -0.05
N ILE A 125 -28.75 -27.56 0.02
CA ILE A 125 -28.00 -26.94 -1.10
C ILE A 125 -27.95 -27.87 -2.32
N ALA A 126 -27.94 -29.19 -2.11
CA ALA A 126 -27.86 -30.17 -3.19
C ALA A 126 -29.17 -30.42 -3.95
N GLN A 127 -30.34 -29.94 -3.47
CA GLN A 127 -31.64 -30.27 -4.06
C GLN A 127 -31.96 -29.49 -5.35
N ASP A 128 -32.76 -30.11 -6.22
CA ASP A 128 -33.24 -29.51 -7.46
C ASP A 128 -34.56 -28.71 -7.28
N ALA A 129 -34.90 -27.89 -8.27
CA ALA A 129 -36.08 -27.04 -8.23
C ALA A 129 -37.41 -27.83 -8.19
N ALA A 130 -37.47 -29.06 -8.73
CA ALA A 130 -38.70 -29.86 -8.67
C ALA A 130 -38.95 -30.39 -7.25
N SER A 131 -37.91 -30.84 -6.53
CA SER A 131 -38.03 -31.25 -5.12
C SER A 131 -38.50 -30.09 -4.22
N TRP A 132 -38.10 -28.86 -4.53
CA TRP A 132 -38.57 -27.64 -3.84
C TRP A 132 -40.05 -27.29 -4.10
N ASN A 133 -40.70 -27.90 -5.08
CA ASN A 133 -42.14 -27.70 -5.34
C ASN A 133 -43.06 -28.69 -4.62
N LEU A 134 -42.50 -29.70 -3.94
CA LEU A 134 -43.28 -30.67 -3.17
C LEU A 134 -43.99 -30.02 -1.95
N PRO A 135 -45.23 -30.43 -1.62
CA PRO A 135 -45.95 -29.92 -0.45
C PRO A 135 -45.23 -30.20 0.88
N HIS A 136 -45.34 -29.28 1.83
CA HIS A 136 -44.72 -29.39 3.17
C HIS A 136 -45.20 -30.62 3.99
N THR A 137 -46.32 -31.24 3.62
CA THR A 137 -46.82 -32.49 4.23
C THR A 137 -45.98 -33.72 3.90
N GLN A 138 -45.24 -33.71 2.78
CA GLN A 138 -44.37 -34.82 2.37
C GLN A 138 -42.96 -34.67 2.94
N VAL A 139 -42.18 -35.76 2.93
CA VAL A 139 -40.78 -35.78 3.37
C VAL A 139 -39.90 -35.16 2.27
N GLY A 140 -39.82 -33.82 2.27
CA GLY A 140 -39.12 -33.03 1.26
C GLY A 140 -38.40 -31.79 1.83
N PRO A 141 -37.69 -31.01 0.99
CA PRO A 141 -36.85 -29.90 1.44
C PRO A 141 -37.60 -28.79 2.20
N ARG A 142 -38.87 -28.52 1.85
CA ARG A 142 -39.73 -27.58 2.61
C ARG A 142 -39.97 -28.02 4.05
N ARG A 143 -39.95 -29.33 4.35
CA ARG A 143 -40.13 -29.86 5.71
C ARG A 143 -38.83 -29.78 6.52
N ALA A 144 -37.69 -30.11 5.90
CA ALA A 144 -36.36 -29.92 6.50
C ALA A 144 -36.07 -28.44 6.82
N MET A 145 -36.41 -27.53 5.89
CA MET A 145 -36.27 -26.08 6.06
C MET A 145 -37.09 -25.55 7.25
N ALA A 146 -38.31 -26.06 7.47
CA ALA A 146 -39.10 -25.69 8.65
C ALA A 146 -38.45 -26.12 9.98
N GLY A 147 -37.79 -27.28 10.00
CA GLY A 147 -36.99 -27.71 11.16
C GLY A 147 -35.81 -26.79 11.45
N LEU A 148 -35.13 -26.29 10.41
CA LEU A 148 -34.08 -25.26 10.57
C LEU A 148 -34.65 -23.93 11.08
N LEU A 149 -35.84 -23.52 10.63
CA LEU A 149 -36.51 -22.32 11.12
C LEU A 149 -36.86 -22.43 12.61
N SER A 150 -37.35 -23.58 13.09
CA SER A 150 -37.60 -23.78 14.53
C SER A 150 -36.31 -23.78 15.36
N LEU A 151 -35.22 -24.38 14.86
CA LEU A 151 -33.91 -24.38 15.54
C LEU A 151 -33.24 -22.99 15.53
N SER A 152 -33.66 -22.09 14.63
CA SER A 152 -33.14 -20.72 14.54
C SER A 152 -33.72 -19.77 15.59
N VAL A 153 -34.70 -20.22 16.37
CA VAL A 153 -35.29 -19.47 17.51
C VAL A 153 -34.94 -20.15 18.86
N ASP A 154 -34.20 -21.26 18.83
CA ASP A 154 -33.79 -22.06 20.00
C ASP A 154 -33.10 -21.23 21.09
N HIS A 155 -33.39 -21.57 22.36
CA HIS A 155 -32.86 -20.89 23.53
C HIS A 155 -31.31 -20.94 23.61
N ARG A 156 -30.67 -21.95 23.02
CA ARG A 156 -29.22 -22.18 23.07
C ARG A 156 -28.51 -21.41 21.96
N PRO A 157 -27.63 -20.44 22.29
CA PRO A 157 -27.03 -19.54 21.30
C PRO A 157 -26.16 -20.28 20.26
N LYS A 158 -25.47 -21.36 20.65
CA LYS A 158 -24.62 -22.15 19.74
C LYS A 158 -25.40 -22.97 18.70
N VAL A 159 -26.66 -23.31 18.99
CA VAL A 159 -27.54 -24.05 18.06
C VAL A 159 -28.22 -23.05 17.13
N ARG A 160 -28.85 -22.01 17.69
CA ARG A 160 -29.48 -20.91 16.96
C ARG A 160 -28.53 -20.23 15.96
N LYS A 161 -27.31 -19.87 16.36
CA LYS A 161 -26.33 -19.28 15.44
C LYS A 161 -25.98 -20.22 14.28
N ARG A 162 -25.77 -21.51 14.55
CA ARG A 162 -25.46 -22.52 13.52
C ARG A 162 -26.62 -22.74 12.54
N ALA A 163 -27.87 -22.66 13.02
CA ALA A 163 -29.08 -22.76 12.21
C ALA A 163 -29.28 -21.51 11.34
N GLN A 164 -29.10 -20.31 11.88
CA GLN A 164 -29.13 -19.05 11.11
C GLN A 164 -28.02 -19.03 10.03
N GLU A 165 -26.80 -19.45 10.35
CA GLU A 165 -25.70 -19.60 9.38
C GLU A 165 -26.04 -20.59 8.25
N ALA A 166 -26.74 -21.70 8.56
CA ALA A 166 -27.21 -22.66 7.55
C ALA A 166 -28.29 -22.04 6.65
N LEU A 167 -29.29 -21.37 7.24
CA LEU A 167 -30.34 -20.66 6.49
C LEU A 167 -29.76 -19.65 5.50
N VAL A 168 -28.79 -18.83 5.95
CA VAL A 168 -28.14 -17.81 5.11
C VAL A 168 -27.46 -18.45 3.90
N LYS A 169 -26.73 -19.56 4.08
CA LYS A 169 -26.05 -20.25 2.97
C LYS A 169 -27.01 -20.93 2.01
N VAL A 170 -28.08 -21.56 2.51
CA VAL A 170 -29.09 -22.20 1.65
C VAL A 170 -29.82 -21.14 0.81
N LEU A 171 -30.24 -20.02 1.42
CA LEU A 171 -30.91 -18.93 0.70
C LEU A 171 -30.01 -18.25 -0.34
N LYS A 172 -28.69 -18.15 -0.10
CA LYS A 172 -27.70 -17.65 -1.08
C LYS A 172 -27.30 -18.67 -2.16
N SER A 173 -27.83 -19.89 -2.11
CA SER A 173 -27.51 -20.98 -3.05
C SER A 173 -28.78 -21.48 -3.77
N PRO A 174 -29.43 -20.66 -4.63
CA PRO A 174 -30.64 -21.07 -5.32
C PRO A 174 -30.38 -22.26 -6.27
N PRO A 175 -31.33 -23.22 -6.39
CA PRO A 175 -31.24 -24.27 -7.39
C PRO A 175 -31.35 -23.66 -8.80
N PRO A 176 -30.76 -24.28 -9.85
CA PRO A 176 -30.84 -23.77 -11.22
C PRO A 176 -32.30 -23.60 -11.68
N SER A 177 -32.74 -22.34 -11.79
CA SER A 177 -34.12 -21.98 -12.12
C SER A 177 -34.18 -20.63 -12.85
N PRO A 178 -35.31 -20.28 -13.50
CA PRO A 178 -35.50 -18.97 -14.13
C PRO A 178 -35.60 -17.80 -13.13
N SER A 179 -35.72 -18.07 -11.82
CA SER A 179 -35.75 -17.06 -10.77
C SER A 179 -34.39 -16.97 -10.07
N LEU A 180 -33.96 -15.74 -9.77
CA LEU A 180 -32.79 -15.46 -8.94
C LEU A 180 -33.05 -15.76 -7.46
N ASP A 181 -34.32 -15.71 -7.02
CA ASP A 181 -34.72 -15.99 -5.65
C ASP A 181 -34.79 -17.49 -5.35
N HIS A 182 -34.30 -17.87 -4.18
CA HIS A 182 -34.43 -19.24 -3.68
C HIS A 182 -35.92 -19.60 -3.43
N PRO A 183 -36.48 -20.69 -3.99
CA PRO A 183 -37.91 -21.03 -3.90
C PRO A 183 -38.49 -21.16 -2.48
N GLY A 184 -37.64 -21.40 -1.48
CA GLY A 184 -38.00 -21.42 -0.06
C GLY A 184 -38.11 -20.06 0.64
N ALA A 185 -37.71 -18.94 0.01
CA ALA A 185 -37.59 -17.64 0.67
C ALA A 185 -38.93 -17.10 1.22
N ASP A 186 -40.01 -17.15 0.43
CA ASP A 186 -41.36 -16.76 0.87
C ASP A 186 -41.86 -17.62 2.05
N MET A 187 -41.54 -18.92 2.07
CA MET A 187 -41.89 -19.79 3.19
C MET A 187 -41.12 -19.41 4.47
N CYS A 188 -39.83 -19.09 4.35
CA CYS A 188 -39.02 -18.61 5.47
C CYS A 188 -39.55 -17.29 6.01
N ALA A 189 -39.86 -16.33 5.14
CA ALA A 189 -40.44 -15.04 5.49
C ALA A 189 -41.79 -15.18 6.21
N GLN A 190 -42.70 -16.00 5.66
CA GLN A 190 -44.01 -16.26 6.26
C GLN A 190 -43.90 -16.94 7.64
N SER A 191 -43.03 -17.94 7.77
CA SER A 191 -42.83 -18.65 9.04
C SER A 191 -42.25 -17.72 10.11
N ALA A 192 -41.23 -16.92 9.77
CA ALA A 192 -40.60 -15.98 10.70
C ALA A 192 -41.56 -14.87 11.16
N MET A 193 -42.34 -14.29 10.24
CA MET A 193 -43.42 -13.35 10.61
C MET A 193 -44.46 -13.99 11.51
N LYS A 194 -44.85 -15.24 11.24
CA LYS A 194 -45.82 -15.95 12.07
C LYS A 194 -45.28 -16.16 13.49
N THR A 195 -44.04 -16.62 13.64
CA THR A 195 -43.40 -16.77 14.97
C THR A 195 -43.29 -15.43 15.70
N LEU A 196 -42.98 -14.33 15.01
CA LEU A 196 -43.00 -13.00 15.60
C LEU A 196 -44.41 -12.57 16.02
N GLY A 197 -45.41 -12.72 15.15
CA GLY A 197 -46.80 -12.35 15.44
C GLY A 197 -47.43 -13.16 16.57
N ASP A 198 -47.18 -14.47 16.60
CA ASP A 198 -47.65 -15.37 17.67
C ASP A 198 -46.99 -15.03 19.01
N SER A 199 -45.68 -14.72 19.03
CA SER A 199 -44.95 -14.35 20.24
C SER A 199 -45.32 -12.96 20.78
N ILE A 200 -45.49 -11.96 19.91
CA ILE A 200 -46.03 -10.63 20.26
C ILE A 200 -47.46 -10.78 20.82
N THR A 201 -48.32 -11.56 20.15
CA THR A 201 -49.71 -11.77 20.60
C THR A 201 -49.78 -12.50 21.95
N ALA A 202 -48.90 -13.48 22.18
CA ALA A 202 -48.78 -14.16 23.47
C ALA A 202 -48.36 -13.19 24.59
N ALA A 203 -47.35 -12.34 24.34
CA ALA A 203 -46.90 -11.32 25.29
C ALA A 203 -48.01 -10.30 25.63
N HIS A 204 -48.79 -9.84 24.64
CA HIS A 204 -49.92 -8.94 24.86
C HIS A 204 -51.07 -9.58 25.65
N LYS A 205 -51.37 -10.88 25.43
CA LYS A 205 -52.40 -11.60 26.21
C LYS A 205 -51.99 -11.76 27.67
N GLN A 206 -50.72 -12.01 27.96
CA GLN A 206 -50.20 -12.12 29.32
C GLN A 206 -50.31 -10.81 30.11
N LYS A 207 -50.10 -9.64 29.49
CA LYS A 207 -50.30 -8.32 30.14
C LYS A 207 -51.75 -8.02 30.59
N LYS A 208 -52.75 -8.83 30.21
CA LYS A 208 -54.14 -8.74 30.71
C LYS A 208 -54.50 -9.78 31.77
N GLY A 209 -53.62 -10.74 32.07
CA GLY A 209 -53.78 -11.73 33.14
C GLY A 209 -53.24 -11.23 34.48
N ARG A 210 -53.79 -11.71 35.60
CA ARG A 210 -53.24 -11.42 36.93
C ARG A 210 -51.89 -12.14 37.12
N HIS A 211 -50.98 -11.46 37.83
CA HIS A 211 -49.62 -11.92 38.18
C HIS A 211 -49.49 -13.44 38.37
N ASP A 212 -48.63 -14.04 37.55
CA ASP A 212 -48.04 -15.34 37.80
C ASP A 212 -46.51 -15.26 37.60
N ALA A 213 -45.74 -15.97 38.42
CA ALA A 213 -44.30 -15.67 38.60
C ALA A 213 -43.37 -16.17 37.46
N GLN A 214 -43.93 -16.76 36.41
CA GLN A 214 -43.21 -17.23 35.21
C GLN A 214 -43.31 -16.26 34.01
N ALA A 215 -43.45 -14.96 34.29
CA ALA A 215 -43.81 -13.92 33.34
C ALA A 215 -42.82 -13.67 32.17
N ASN A 216 -41.53 -14.02 32.29
CA ASN A 216 -40.49 -13.56 31.36
C ASN A 216 -40.18 -14.48 30.16
N ASN A 217 -40.84 -15.63 30.01
CA ASN A 217 -40.42 -16.65 29.02
C ASN A 217 -40.61 -16.27 27.53
N HIS A 218 -41.37 -15.21 27.21
CA HIS A 218 -41.70 -14.87 25.82
C HIS A 218 -40.86 -13.71 25.23
N GLU A 219 -40.20 -12.88 26.05
CA GLU A 219 -39.38 -11.77 25.54
C GLU A 219 -38.12 -12.24 24.78
N PRO A 220 -37.37 -13.27 25.24
CA PRO A 220 -36.26 -13.81 24.46
C PRO A 220 -36.72 -14.37 23.10
N LEU A 221 -37.92 -14.95 23.05
CA LEU A 221 -38.50 -15.50 21.83
C LEU A 221 -38.76 -14.42 20.76
N ILE A 222 -39.21 -13.23 21.19
CA ILE A 222 -39.40 -12.07 20.30
C ILE A 222 -38.05 -11.59 19.77
N ILE A 223 -37.04 -11.42 20.63
CA ILE A 223 -35.68 -11.01 20.23
C ILE A 223 -35.07 -12.03 19.24
N HIS A 224 -35.23 -13.33 19.51
CA HIS A 224 -34.74 -14.38 18.60
C HIS A 224 -35.48 -14.38 17.26
N SER A 225 -36.78 -14.03 17.25
CA SER A 225 -37.59 -13.93 16.03
C SER A 225 -37.22 -12.70 15.19
N LEU A 226 -36.96 -11.55 15.82
CA LEU A 226 -36.42 -10.36 15.16
C LEU A 226 -35.05 -10.64 14.53
N GLN A 227 -34.15 -11.30 15.27
CA GLN A 227 -32.86 -11.73 14.74
C GLN A 227 -33.01 -12.70 13.56
N LEU A 228 -33.96 -13.64 13.62
CA LEU A 228 -34.26 -14.54 12.50
C LEU A 228 -34.70 -13.76 11.26
N ILE A 229 -35.63 -12.80 11.41
CA ILE A 229 -36.09 -11.93 10.32
C ILE A 229 -34.91 -11.15 9.72
N LYS A 230 -34.06 -10.53 10.55
CA LYS A 230 -32.82 -9.85 10.11
C LYS A 230 -31.93 -10.79 9.28
N THR A 231 -31.71 -12.02 9.76
CA THR A 231 -30.88 -13.00 9.03
C THR A 231 -31.49 -13.42 7.69
N ILE A 232 -32.81 -13.58 7.60
CA ILE A 232 -33.50 -13.92 6.34
C ILE A 232 -33.42 -12.75 5.35
N ALA A 233 -33.74 -11.53 5.80
CA ALA A 233 -33.70 -10.32 4.97
C ALA A 233 -32.30 -10.05 4.39
N SER A 234 -31.24 -10.36 5.13
CA SER A 234 -29.83 -10.26 4.67
C SER A 234 -29.33 -11.43 3.80
N ALA A 235 -30.18 -12.43 3.55
CA ALA A 235 -29.81 -13.70 2.94
C ALA A 235 -30.42 -13.97 1.57
N SER A 236 -31.73 -13.76 1.41
CA SER A 236 -32.32 -13.54 0.09
C SER A 236 -31.92 -12.15 -0.44
N GLY A 237 -32.09 -11.89 -1.74
CA GLY A 237 -31.80 -10.60 -2.36
C GLY A 237 -32.84 -9.52 -2.01
N GLY A 238 -33.09 -9.31 -0.71
CA GLY A 238 -34.19 -8.53 -0.18
C GLY A 238 -35.23 -9.37 0.56
N TRP A 239 -36.19 -8.71 1.20
CA TRP A 239 -37.37 -9.34 1.80
C TRP A 239 -38.52 -9.36 0.77
N PRO A 240 -39.34 -10.43 0.68
CA PRO A 240 -40.38 -10.51 -0.35
C PRO A 240 -41.34 -9.30 -0.32
N SER A 241 -41.40 -8.53 -1.41
CA SER A 241 -42.11 -7.23 -1.49
C SER A 241 -43.57 -7.31 -1.01
N LYS A 242 -44.30 -8.33 -1.46
CA LYS A 242 -45.70 -8.65 -1.04
C LYS A 242 -45.88 -8.93 0.46
N LYS A 243 -44.79 -9.05 1.21
CA LYS A 243 -44.74 -9.36 2.65
C LYS A 243 -44.07 -8.26 3.48
N ILE A 244 -43.70 -7.13 2.89
CA ILE A 244 -43.12 -5.98 3.62
C ILE A 244 -44.19 -5.32 4.50
N GLU A 245 -45.42 -5.14 4.01
CA GLU A 245 -46.48 -4.45 4.77
C GLU A 245 -46.85 -5.18 6.09
N PRO A 246 -47.17 -6.49 6.09
CA PRO A 246 -47.47 -7.20 7.34
C PRO A 246 -46.28 -7.26 8.30
N LEU A 247 -45.04 -7.26 7.77
CA LEU A 247 -43.84 -7.18 8.60
C LEU A 247 -43.70 -5.78 9.23
N SER A 248 -43.93 -4.72 8.47
CA SER A 248 -43.85 -3.34 8.98
C SER A 248 -44.85 -3.09 10.12
N GLU A 249 -46.08 -3.62 10.03
CA GLU A 249 -47.07 -3.57 11.12
C GLU A 249 -46.60 -4.36 12.37
N LEU A 250 -46.01 -5.54 12.19
CA LEU A 250 -45.44 -6.33 13.30
C LEU A 250 -44.25 -5.62 13.96
N LEU A 251 -43.38 -4.98 13.18
CA LEU A 251 -42.24 -4.22 13.68
C LEU A 251 -42.66 -2.92 14.39
N MET A 252 -43.69 -2.22 13.88
CA MET A 252 -44.30 -1.09 14.60
C MET A 252 -44.86 -1.53 15.95
N ASN A 253 -45.56 -2.66 16.02
CA ASN A 253 -46.04 -3.21 17.28
C ASN A 253 -44.89 -3.63 18.23
N ALA A 254 -43.79 -4.18 17.69
CA ALA A 254 -42.59 -4.50 18.48
C ALA A 254 -41.87 -3.24 19.00
N SER A 255 -41.75 -2.18 18.20
CA SER A 255 -41.12 -0.91 18.59
C SER A 255 -41.85 -0.17 19.70
N ARG A 256 -43.16 -0.41 19.85
CA ARG A 256 -44.01 0.10 20.95
C ARG A 256 -43.90 -0.74 22.23
N SER A 257 -42.99 -1.71 22.29
CA SER A 257 -42.75 -2.51 23.49
C SER A 257 -42.04 -1.71 24.58
N THR A 258 -42.11 -2.22 25.82
CA THR A 258 -41.43 -1.64 26.99
C THR A 258 -40.01 -2.17 27.20
N ASN A 259 -39.49 -2.99 26.28
CA ASN A 259 -38.17 -3.62 26.40
C ASN A 259 -37.23 -3.06 25.32
N GLU A 260 -36.18 -2.37 25.75
CA GLU A 260 -35.21 -1.67 24.90
C GLU A 260 -34.60 -2.59 23.82
N TYR A 261 -34.29 -3.85 24.16
CA TYR A 261 -33.71 -4.82 23.21
C TYR A 261 -34.67 -5.24 22.09
N ILE A 262 -35.99 -5.25 22.36
CA ILE A 262 -37.01 -5.55 21.35
C ILE A 262 -37.15 -4.36 20.40
N THR A 263 -37.17 -3.14 20.93
CA THR A 263 -37.27 -1.91 20.13
C THR A 263 -36.01 -1.68 19.28
N MET A 264 -34.82 -1.89 19.84
CA MET A 264 -33.55 -1.90 19.09
C MET A 264 -33.56 -2.96 17.98
N GLY A 265 -33.95 -4.20 18.29
CA GLY A 265 -34.06 -5.27 17.30
C GLY A 265 -35.08 -5.01 16.20
N ALA A 266 -36.14 -4.23 16.47
CA ALA A 266 -37.11 -3.81 15.46
C ALA A 266 -36.51 -2.73 14.53
N PHE A 267 -35.79 -1.75 15.07
CA PHE A 267 -35.07 -0.74 14.28
C PHE A 267 -33.98 -1.37 13.40
N GLU A 268 -33.15 -2.26 13.96
CA GLU A 268 -32.15 -3.02 13.22
C GLU A 268 -32.72 -3.87 12.05
N VAL A 269 -33.99 -4.27 12.15
CA VAL A 269 -34.69 -4.97 11.05
C VAL A 269 -35.23 -3.98 10.02
N PHE A 270 -35.77 -2.82 10.44
CA PHE A 270 -36.17 -1.76 9.50
C PHE A 270 -34.99 -1.28 8.63
N GLU A 271 -33.81 -1.10 9.23
CA GLU A 271 -32.58 -0.71 8.52
C GLU A 271 -32.24 -1.67 7.35
N VAL A 272 -32.25 -2.98 7.61
CA VAL A 272 -31.98 -4.02 6.60
C VAL A 272 -33.10 -4.15 5.56
N ILE A 273 -34.37 -3.93 5.95
CA ILE A 273 -35.48 -3.89 4.99
C ILE A 273 -35.37 -2.68 4.07
N PHE A 274 -34.97 -1.53 4.59
CA PHE A 274 -34.76 -0.32 3.79
C PHE A 274 -33.66 -0.52 2.76
N GLU A 275 -32.52 -1.11 3.16
CA GLU A 275 -31.45 -1.51 2.23
C GLU A 275 -31.97 -2.43 1.10
N GLY A 276 -32.81 -3.41 1.41
CA GLY A 276 -33.41 -4.32 0.43
C GLY A 276 -34.61 -3.79 -0.35
N MET A 277 -34.98 -2.50 -0.23
CA MET A 277 -36.11 -1.88 -0.95
C MET A 277 -35.71 -0.95 -2.10
N ALA A 278 -34.41 -0.78 -2.36
CA ALA A 278 -33.92 -0.01 -3.51
C ALA A 278 -34.30 -0.69 -4.85
N ASP A 279 -34.25 -2.03 -4.90
CA ASP A 279 -34.61 -2.82 -6.09
C ASP A 279 -36.12 -3.11 -6.15
N GLU A 280 -36.82 -2.28 -6.93
CA GLU A 280 -38.18 -2.43 -7.45
C GLU A 280 -39.38 -2.60 -6.45
N PHE A 281 -40.41 -1.76 -6.67
CA PHE A 281 -41.81 -1.99 -6.27
C PHE A 281 -42.26 -1.70 -4.81
N SER A 282 -41.65 -0.75 -4.10
CA SER A 282 -42.09 -0.30 -2.75
C SER A 282 -42.59 1.16 -2.64
N SER A 283 -42.55 1.94 -3.73
CA SER A 283 -42.60 3.42 -3.69
C SER A 283 -43.83 4.08 -3.04
N SER A 284 -45.04 3.52 -3.19
CA SER A 284 -46.28 4.20 -2.75
C SER A 284 -46.51 4.26 -1.23
N LYS A 285 -45.72 3.52 -0.43
CA LYS A 285 -45.96 3.38 1.03
C LYS A 285 -44.76 3.78 1.89
N LEU A 286 -43.55 3.90 1.32
CA LEU A 286 -42.35 4.32 2.06
C LEU A 286 -42.54 5.64 2.83
N PRO A 287 -43.16 6.72 2.28
CA PRO A 287 -43.36 7.96 3.04
C PRO A 287 -44.17 7.76 4.32
N ARG A 288 -45.23 6.95 4.28
CA ARG A 288 -46.08 6.66 5.45
C ARG A 288 -45.34 5.86 6.53
N LEU A 289 -44.40 4.99 6.12
CA LEU A 289 -43.56 4.25 7.05
C LEU A 289 -42.54 5.17 7.73
N LEU A 290 -41.93 6.09 6.98
CA LEU A 290 -40.98 7.08 7.51
C LEU A 290 -41.68 8.06 8.46
N ASP A 291 -42.86 8.56 8.10
CA ASP A 291 -43.68 9.41 8.96
C ASP A 291 -43.98 8.68 10.30
N ALA A 292 -44.48 7.44 10.25
CA ALA A 292 -44.77 6.64 11.43
C ALA A 292 -43.54 6.26 12.28
N ILE A 293 -42.36 6.05 11.67
CA ILE A 293 -41.10 5.83 12.41
C ILE A 293 -40.62 7.13 13.05
N SER A 294 -40.84 8.29 12.41
CA SER A 294 -40.51 9.59 12.99
C SER A 294 -41.38 9.93 14.22
N GLU A 295 -42.64 9.49 14.23
CA GLU A 295 -43.52 9.57 15.41
C GLU A 295 -43.06 8.69 16.58
N LEU A 296 -42.40 7.56 16.30
CA LEU A 296 -41.86 6.61 17.28
C LEU A 296 -40.54 7.08 17.93
N LYS A 297 -40.33 8.40 18.01
CA LYS A 297 -39.13 9.05 18.55
C LYS A 297 -38.82 8.62 20.00
N PRO A 298 -37.64 8.03 20.27
CA PRO A 298 -37.17 7.74 21.63
C PRO A 298 -36.98 8.99 22.50
N ALA A 299 -36.81 8.79 23.81
CA ALA A 299 -36.49 9.88 24.73
C ALA A 299 -35.15 10.56 24.37
N GLN A 300 -35.08 11.89 24.49
CA GLN A 300 -33.96 12.70 23.96
C GLN A 300 -32.57 12.36 24.56
N ASN A 301 -32.53 11.70 25.71
CA ASN A 301 -31.31 11.34 26.43
C ASN A 301 -31.03 9.82 26.42
N ASP A 302 -31.82 9.02 25.68
CA ASP A 302 -31.61 7.57 25.59
C ASP A 302 -30.40 7.25 24.71
N SER A 303 -29.30 6.82 25.33
CA SER A 303 -28.07 6.49 24.63
C SER A 303 -28.08 5.14 23.92
N GLN A 304 -29.11 4.31 24.10
CA GLN A 304 -29.21 2.97 23.51
C GLN A 304 -30.22 2.92 22.36
N LEU A 305 -31.41 3.49 22.53
CA LEU A 305 -32.47 3.46 21.49
C LEU A 305 -32.32 4.55 20.44
N LEU A 306 -31.73 5.70 20.79
CA LEU A 306 -31.67 6.84 19.87
C LEU A 306 -30.70 6.63 18.69
N PRO A 307 -29.48 6.07 18.85
CA PRO A 307 -28.60 5.81 17.70
C PRO A 307 -29.19 4.86 16.65
N PRO A 308 -29.79 3.70 17.01
CA PRO A 308 -30.49 2.83 16.04
C PRO A 308 -31.66 3.52 15.35
N TRP A 309 -32.45 4.32 16.07
CA TRP A 309 -33.55 5.09 15.47
C TRP A 309 -33.05 6.15 14.46
N ILE A 310 -31.96 6.85 14.79
CA ILE A 310 -31.29 7.80 13.87
C ILE A 310 -30.75 7.07 12.62
N ALA A 311 -30.18 5.86 12.78
CA ALA A 311 -29.68 5.04 11.66
C ALA A 311 -30.82 4.60 10.71
N VAL A 312 -31.96 4.17 11.25
CA VAL A 312 -33.15 3.82 10.44
C VAL A 312 -33.66 5.03 9.65
N LEU A 313 -33.70 6.23 10.24
CA LEU A 313 -34.07 7.45 9.51
C LEU A 313 -33.05 7.79 8.42
N SER A 314 -31.75 7.71 8.72
CA SER A 314 -30.66 7.94 7.76
C SER A 314 -30.83 7.05 6.51
N ARG A 315 -30.93 5.73 6.70
CA ARG A 315 -31.06 4.77 5.60
C ARG A 315 -32.43 4.86 4.90
N GLY A 316 -33.49 5.17 5.65
CA GLY A 316 -34.83 5.31 5.12
C GLY A 316 -34.99 6.50 4.16
N TYR A 317 -34.39 7.64 4.49
CA TYR A 317 -34.41 8.82 3.61
C TYR A 317 -33.41 8.73 2.45
N ASP A 318 -32.28 8.04 2.61
CA ASP A 318 -31.40 7.68 1.48
C ASP A 318 -32.16 6.87 0.41
N VAL A 319 -32.90 5.82 0.81
CA VAL A 319 -33.76 5.05 -0.12
C VAL A 319 -34.91 5.91 -0.66
N ALA A 320 -35.49 6.81 0.14
CA ALA A 320 -36.52 7.73 -0.33
C ALA A 320 -36.00 8.75 -1.37
N ALA A 321 -34.75 9.20 -1.25
CA ALA A 321 -34.12 10.10 -2.22
C ALA A 321 -33.84 9.40 -3.56
N GLN A 322 -33.54 8.10 -3.55
CA GLN A 322 -33.36 7.30 -4.77
C GLN A 322 -34.68 7.07 -5.52
N ILE A 323 -35.82 6.99 -4.81
CA ILE A 323 -37.14 6.72 -5.39
C ILE A 323 -37.91 8.02 -5.74
N THR A 324 -37.82 9.02 -4.87
CA THR A 324 -38.54 10.31 -4.92
C THR A 324 -37.60 11.45 -4.46
N PRO A 325 -36.65 11.87 -5.31
CA PRO A 325 -35.63 12.86 -4.94
C PRO A 325 -36.21 14.23 -4.57
N GLU A 326 -37.16 14.74 -5.36
CA GLU A 326 -37.73 16.09 -5.20
C GLU A 326 -38.52 16.24 -3.89
N ASP A 327 -39.48 15.34 -3.63
CA ASP A 327 -40.27 15.30 -2.38
C ASP A 327 -39.37 15.14 -1.12
N THR A 328 -38.29 14.37 -1.24
CA THR A 328 -37.34 14.14 -0.14
C THR A 328 -36.51 15.39 0.13
N PHE A 329 -36.11 16.10 -0.92
CA PHE A 329 -35.39 17.36 -0.82
C PHE A 329 -36.24 18.49 -0.24
N GLU A 330 -37.53 18.60 -0.58
CA GLU A 330 -38.42 19.62 0.02
C GLU A 330 -38.57 19.44 1.54
N LYS A 331 -38.64 18.18 2.01
CA LYS A 331 -38.72 17.83 3.45
C LYS A 331 -37.39 17.94 4.20
N LEU A 332 -36.26 17.96 3.48
CA LEU A 332 -34.91 17.92 4.06
C LEU A 332 -34.62 18.98 5.15
N PRO A 333 -35.06 20.25 5.06
CA PRO A 333 -34.82 21.25 6.11
C PRO A 333 -35.47 20.89 7.47
N ASP A 334 -36.68 20.34 7.45
CA ASP A 334 -37.40 19.97 8.66
C ASP A 334 -36.77 18.73 9.32
N LEU A 335 -36.29 17.79 8.51
CA LEU A 335 -35.51 16.63 8.97
C LEU A 335 -34.15 17.04 9.55
N PHE A 336 -33.46 17.98 8.90
CA PHE A 336 -32.19 18.53 9.37
C PHE A 336 -32.35 19.23 10.74
N THR A 337 -33.44 20.01 10.92
CA THR A 337 -33.74 20.63 12.22
C THR A 337 -34.22 19.65 13.29
N LEU A 338 -34.88 18.55 12.90
CA LEU A 338 -35.25 17.47 13.83
C LEU A 338 -34.01 16.75 14.40
N ILE A 339 -33.04 16.41 13.54
CA ILE A 339 -31.82 15.69 13.96
C ILE A 339 -30.82 16.62 14.65
N SER A 340 -30.68 17.88 14.22
CA SER A 340 -29.79 18.85 14.87
C SER A 340 -30.09 19.06 16.36
N GLY A 341 -31.35 18.90 16.77
CA GLY A 341 -31.75 18.96 18.18
C GLY A 341 -30.97 18.00 19.09
N PHE A 342 -30.54 16.84 18.57
CA PHE A 342 -29.81 15.83 19.36
C PHE A 342 -28.31 16.14 19.51
N LEU A 343 -27.75 17.06 18.72
CA LEU A 343 -26.36 17.52 18.90
C LEU A 343 -26.16 18.24 20.25
N ALA A 344 -27.22 18.77 20.86
CA ALA A 344 -27.18 19.35 22.20
C ALA A 344 -27.11 18.30 23.33
N SER A 345 -27.10 16.99 23.01
CA SER A 345 -27.03 15.91 24.00
C SER A 345 -25.66 15.84 24.69
N PRO A 346 -25.61 15.57 26.01
CA PRO A 346 -24.34 15.36 26.72
C PRO A 346 -23.60 14.09 26.26
N SER A 347 -24.32 13.09 25.72
CA SER A 347 -23.73 11.81 25.28
C SER A 347 -23.01 11.94 23.94
N SER A 348 -21.72 11.56 23.91
CA SER A 348 -20.91 11.59 22.68
C SER A 348 -21.47 10.67 21.59
N ASN A 349 -22.01 9.50 21.95
CA ASN A 349 -22.56 8.55 20.98
C ASN A 349 -23.76 9.14 20.23
N ILE A 350 -24.62 9.87 20.94
CA ILE A 350 -25.79 10.54 20.35
C ILE A 350 -25.34 11.64 19.38
N ARG A 351 -24.34 12.45 19.75
CA ARG A 351 -23.82 13.52 18.88
C ARG A 351 -23.17 12.98 17.61
N VAL A 352 -22.33 11.95 17.73
CA VAL A 352 -21.69 11.30 16.58
C VAL A 352 -22.77 10.77 15.61
N SER A 353 -23.70 9.94 16.10
CA SER A 353 -24.75 9.37 15.24
C SER A 353 -25.66 10.44 14.62
N ALA A 354 -25.99 11.51 15.35
CA ALA A 354 -26.72 12.64 14.80
C ALA A 354 -25.94 13.36 13.68
N SER A 355 -24.63 13.59 13.86
CA SER A 355 -23.79 14.21 12.83
C SER A 355 -23.60 13.33 11.59
N GLU A 356 -23.43 12.02 11.76
CA GLU A 356 -23.33 11.06 10.64
C GLU A 356 -24.65 10.99 9.86
N CYS A 357 -25.80 11.10 10.53
CA CYS A 357 -27.11 11.19 9.89
C CYS A 357 -27.30 12.51 9.12
N LEU A 358 -26.89 13.66 9.67
CA LEU A 358 -26.91 14.94 8.96
C LEU A 358 -26.00 14.91 7.72
N ILE A 359 -24.81 14.32 7.82
CA ILE A 359 -23.88 14.14 6.69
C ILE A 359 -24.49 13.22 5.62
N SER A 360 -25.09 12.10 6.03
CA SER A 360 -25.82 11.18 5.13
C SER A 360 -26.95 11.89 4.39
N PHE A 361 -27.76 12.68 5.09
CA PHE A 361 -28.83 13.47 4.49
C PHE A 361 -28.31 14.48 3.46
N LEU A 362 -27.17 15.14 3.71
CA LEU A 362 -26.59 16.09 2.75
C LEU A 362 -26.08 15.39 1.49
N HIS A 363 -25.40 14.25 1.61
CA HIS A 363 -24.88 13.52 0.46
C HIS A 363 -25.95 12.79 -0.36
N ASN A 364 -26.97 12.22 0.29
CA ASN A 364 -27.93 11.34 -0.37
C ASN A 364 -29.24 12.07 -0.75
N CYS A 365 -29.67 13.07 0.02
CA CYS A 365 -30.97 13.73 -0.17
C CYS A 365 -30.91 15.07 -0.92
N ILE A 366 -29.74 15.50 -1.40
CA ILE A 366 -29.59 16.67 -2.28
C ILE A 366 -29.41 16.17 -3.72
N PRO A 367 -30.41 16.34 -4.61
CA PRO A 367 -30.31 15.85 -5.98
C PRO A 367 -29.23 16.60 -6.78
N ASN A 368 -28.48 15.89 -7.62
CA ASN A 368 -27.46 16.49 -8.48
C ASN A 368 -28.00 17.61 -9.39
N SER A 369 -29.25 17.48 -9.85
CA SER A 369 -29.94 18.49 -10.65
C SER A 369 -30.03 19.86 -9.95
N VAL A 370 -30.24 19.89 -8.63
CA VAL A 370 -30.34 21.11 -7.82
C VAL A 370 -29.01 21.88 -7.79
N ILE A 371 -27.87 21.19 -7.92
CA ILE A 371 -26.55 21.85 -7.93
C ILE A 371 -26.23 22.41 -9.33
N VAL A 372 -26.61 21.68 -10.39
CA VAL A 372 -26.39 22.12 -11.77
C VAL A 372 -27.34 23.25 -12.15
N ASP A 373 -28.66 23.03 -12.13
CA ASP A 373 -29.69 23.99 -12.56
C ASP A 373 -30.84 24.08 -11.54
N PRO A 374 -30.66 24.81 -10.42
CA PRO A 374 -31.68 24.94 -9.38
C PRO A 374 -32.92 25.73 -9.85
N SER A 375 -34.10 25.32 -9.39
CA SER A 375 -35.31 26.15 -9.47
C SER A 375 -35.40 27.16 -8.32
N VAL A 376 -36.28 28.16 -8.47
CA VAL A 376 -36.56 29.19 -7.43
C VAL A 376 -37.12 28.59 -6.14
N TYR A 377 -37.64 27.36 -6.16
CA TYR A 377 -38.05 26.63 -4.96
C TYR A 377 -36.84 25.95 -4.30
N ASP A 378 -35.95 25.36 -5.10
CA ASP A 378 -34.74 24.69 -4.60
C ASP A 378 -33.78 25.67 -3.93
N GLU A 379 -33.58 26.86 -4.52
CA GLU A 379 -32.79 27.94 -3.92
C GLU A 379 -33.26 28.30 -2.49
N LYS A 380 -34.58 28.31 -2.26
CA LYS A 380 -35.16 28.58 -0.93
C LYS A 380 -34.94 27.41 0.03
N THR A 381 -34.95 26.18 -0.46
CA THR A 381 -34.66 24.98 0.33
C THR A 381 -33.19 24.93 0.73
N LEU A 382 -32.27 25.23 -0.19
CA LEU A 382 -30.84 25.42 0.10
C LEU A 382 -30.62 26.55 1.12
N GLU A 383 -31.34 27.67 1.00
CA GLU A 383 -31.23 28.78 1.96
C GLU A 383 -31.73 28.39 3.37
N LYS A 384 -32.83 27.62 3.48
CA LYS A 384 -33.29 27.07 4.77
C LYS A 384 -32.23 26.17 5.42
N LEU A 385 -31.61 25.27 4.63
CA LEU A 385 -30.54 24.38 5.11
C LEU A 385 -29.31 25.16 5.57
N ALA A 386 -28.87 26.15 4.79
CA ALA A 386 -27.78 27.03 5.16
C ALA A 386 -28.04 27.78 6.48
N ARG A 387 -29.26 28.30 6.69
CA ARG A 387 -29.66 28.94 7.97
C ARG A 387 -29.62 27.94 9.12
N ALA A 388 -30.16 26.73 8.95
CA ALA A 388 -30.14 25.69 9.98
C ALA A 388 -28.71 25.25 10.33
N ALA A 389 -27.79 25.21 9.35
CA ALA A 389 -26.37 24.94 9.58
C ALA A 389 -25.65 26.08 10.31
N VAL A 390 -25.98 27.35 10.04
CA VAL A 390 -25.45 28.50 10.81
C VAL A 390 -25.89 28.43 12.27
N ASP A 391 -27.13 28.01 12.56
CA ASP A 391 -27.62 27.85 13.95
C ASP A 391 -26.86 26.77 14.73
N LEU A 392 -26.24 25.79 14.06
CA LEU A 392 -25.35 24.79 14.70
C LEU A 392 -24.07 25.41 15.28
N LEU A 393 -23.63 26.56 14.79
CA LEU A 393 -22.43 27.25 15.31
C LEU A 393 -22.73 28.03 16.61
N SER A 394 -23.99 28.08 17.05
CA SER A 394 -24.36 28.73 18.31
C SER A 394 -23.78 28.04 19.54
N VAL A 395 -23.65 28.80 20.64
CA VAL A 395 -23.09 28.32 21.93
C VAL A 395 -23.84 27.10 22.48
N LYS A 396 -25.12 26.92 22.13
CA LYS A 396 -25.94 25.75 22.48
C LYS A 396 -25.28 24.42 22.09
N TYR A 397 -24.53 24.40 20.99
CA TYR A 397 -23.89 23.21 20.43
C TYR A 397 -22.37 23.18 20.64
N GLN A 398 -21.82 23.99 21.55
CA GLN A 398 -20.37 24.09 21.77
C GLN A 398 -19.71 22.74 22.12
N ALA A 399 -20.39 21.88 22.89
CA ALA A 399 -19.94 20.53 23.21
C ALA A 399 -19.95 19.55 22.01
N ALA A 400 -20.54 19.96 20.89
CA ALA A 400 -20.70 19.24 19.63
C ALA A 400 -19.90 19.88 18.48
N TRP A 401 -19.11 20.92 18.72
CA TRP A 401 -18.50 21.71 17.64
C TRP A 401 -17.62 20.89 16.70
N LYS A 402 -16.96 19.83 17.21
CA LYS A 402 -16.17 18.92 16.38
C LYS A 402 -17.06 18.17 15.38
N GLU A 403 -18.18 17.64 15.85
CA GLU A 403 -19.19 16.96 15.05
C GLU A 403 -19.89 17.93 14.09
N VAL A 404 -20.20 19.15 14.53
CA VAL A 404 -20.78 20.24 13.71
C VAL A 404 -19.83 20.67 12.59
N PHE A 405 -18.53 20.80 12.85
CA PHE A 405 -17.55 21.15 11.81
C PHE A 405 -17.49 20.10 10.69
N ASN A 406 -17.61 18.80 11.02
CA ASN A 406 -17.73 17.75 10.00
C ASN A 406 -19.01 17.94 9.13
N VAL A 407 -20.13 18.31 9.75
CA VAL A 407 -21.37 18.65 9.03
C VAL A 407 -21.17 19.88 8.14
N CYS A 408 -20.50 20.93 8.62
CA CYS A 408 -20.19 22.12 7.83
C CYS A 408 -19.30 21.82 6.61
N SER A 409 -18.25 20.99 6.75
CA SER A 409 -17.46 20.52 5.60
C SER A 409 -18.35 19.78 4.59
N ALA A 410 -19.18 18.83 5.04
CA ALA A 410 -20.09 18.12 4.15
C ALA A 410 -21.11 19.05 3.45
N LEU A 411 -21.54 20.15 4.09
CA LEU A 411 -22.36 21.17 3.43
C LEU A 411 -21.62 21.83 2.25
N PHE A 412 -20.35 22.19 2.41
CA PHE A 412 -19.54 22.73 1.31
C PHE A 412 -19.33 21.70 0.21
N ASP A 413 -18.98 20.46 0.56
CA ASP A 413 -18.76 19.36 -0.39
C ASP A 413 -20.02 19.03 -1.21
N CYS A 414 -21.22 19.15 -0.62
CA CYS A 414 -22.50 18.90 -1.29
C CYS A 414 -23.01 20.10 -2.08
N PHE A 415 -22.90 21.33 -1.56
CA PHE A 415 -23.34 22.54 -2.27
C PHE A 415 -22.37 22.93 -3.39
N LYS A 416 -21.10 22.52 -3.30
CA LYS A 416 -20.04 22.81 -4.29
C LYS A 416 -20.00 24.31 -4.62
N TRP A 417 -19.94 24.68 -5.89
CA TRP A 417 -19.94 26.09 -6.33
C TRP A 417 -21.25 26.85 -6.04
N ARG A 418 -22.34 26.18 -5.66
CA ARG A 418 -23.58 26.82 -5.19
C ARG A 418 -23.51 27.23 -3.71
N SER A 419 -22.43 26.91 -3.00
CA SER A 419 -22.20 27.36 -1.62
C SER A 419 -22.16 28.89 -1.48
N THR A 420 -21.76 29.62 -2.52
CA THR A 420 -21.94 31.07 -2.63
C THR A 420 -23.31 31.37 -3.28
N PRO A 421 -24.20 32.19 -2.67
CA PRO A 421 -23.99 33.02 -1.47
C PRO A 421 -24.47 32.38 -0.15
N TYR A 422 -25.06 31.18 -0.16
CA TYR A 422 -25.79 30.65 1.01
C TYR A 422 -24.93 30.41 2.26
N LEU A 423 -23.70 29.88 2.10
CA LEU A 423 -22.83 29.45 3.20
C LEU A 423 -21.83 30.53 3.67
N VAL A 424 -21.89 31.74 3.09
CA VAL A 424 -21.00 32.88 3.42
C VAL A 424 -20.88 33.16 4.92
N LYS A 425 -21.99 33.04 5.66
CA LYS A 425 -22.01 33.25 7.12
C LYS A 425 -21.18 32.22 7.89
N ILE A 426 -21.17 30.96 7.44
CA ILE A 426 -20.38 29.88 8.05
C ILE A 426 -18.89 30.23 7.96
N VAL A 427 -18.44 30.68 6.77
CA VAL A 427 -17.06 31.14 6.55
C VAL A 427 -16.69 32.30 7.47
N SER A 428 -17.52 33.34 7.57
CA SER A 428 -17.26 34.49 8.45
C SER A 428 -17.14 34.05 9.92
N THR A 429 -18.12 33.31 10.43
CA THR A 429 -18.14 32.88 11.84
C THR A 429 -16.98 31.96 12.18
N ILE A 430 -16.66 30.97 11.33
CA ILE A 430 -15.54 30.06 11.58
C ILE A 430 -14.20 30.78 11.41
N GLY A 431 -14.06 31.69 10.45
CA GLY A 431 -12.86 32.52 10.28
C GLY A 431 -12.60 33.47 11.45
N GLU A 432 -13.64 34.02 12.06
CA GLU A 432 -13.55 34.83 13.28
C GLU A 432 -13.17 33.98 14.50
N LEU A 433 -13.83 32.82 14.71
CA LEU A 433 -13.46 31.85 15.75
C LEU A 433 -12.00 31.40 15.61
N ARG A 434 -11.57 31.11 14.38
CA ARG A 434 -10.20 30.68 14.04
C ARG A 434 -9.14 31.79 14.18
N SER A 435 -9.56 33.05 14.12
CA SER A 435 -8.71 34.22 14.38
C SER A 435 -8.51 34.49 15.87
N ASN A 436 -9.30 33.87 16.76
CA ASN A 436 -9.16 34.02 18.20
C ASN A 436 -8.00 33.16 18.74
N GLY A 437 -7.04 33.78 19.42
CA GLY A 437 -5.85 33.09 19.97
C GLY A 437 -6.19 31.96 20.95
N GLY A 438 -7.24 32.13 21.76
CA GLY A 438 -7.69 31.16 22.77
C GLY A 438 -8.65 30.08 22.27
N PHE A 439 -8.84 29.93 20.94
CA PHE A 439 -9.67 28.87 20.39
C PHE A 439 -8.86 27.57 20.22
N HIS A 440 -9.39 26.46 20.76
CA HIS A 440 -8.73 25.14 20.74
C HIS A 440 -8.98 24.33 19.46
N GLY A 441 -10.14 24.50 18.82
CA GLY A 441 -10.57 23.71 17.64
C GLY A 441 -9.96 24.16 16.30
N LYS A 442 -8.72 24.68 16.31
CA LYS A 442 -8.10 25.31 15.12
C LYS A 442 -7.97 24.35 13.94
N LYS A 443 -7.65 23.08 14.22
CA LYS A 443 -7.45 22.02 13.20
C LYS A 443 -8.75 21.68 12.48
N GLU A 444 -9.86 21.61 13.22
CA GLU A 444 -11.19 21.37 12.68
C GLU A 444 -11.72 22.59 11.92
N ALA A 445 -11.50 23.82 12.42
CA ALA A 445 -11.86 25.03 11.70
C ALA A 445 -11.07 25.21 10.39
N ASP A 446 -9.77 24.87 10.38
CA ASP A 446 -8.94 24.87 9.18
C ASP A 446 -9.45 23.87 8.14
N ALA A 447 -10.00 22.73 8.55
CA ALA A 447 -10.63 21.75 7.65
C ALA A 447 -11.95 22.26 7.03
N VAL A 448 -12.78 23.01 7.78
CA VAL A 448 -13.99 23.62 7.20
C VAL A 448 -13.64 24.76 6.25
N LEU A 449 -12.62 25.56 6.56
CA LEU A 449 -12.13 26.61 5.67
C LEU A 449 -11.47 26.02 4.41
N ALA A 450 -10.82 24.86 4.51
CA ALA A 450 -10.34 24.09 3.35
C ALA A 450 -11.50 23.68 2.43
N SER A 451 -12.53 22.99 2.95
CA SER A 451 -13.74 22.64 2.17
C SER A 451 -14.42 23.87 1.58
N ALA A 452 -14.44 25.01 2.30
CA ALA A 452 -15.01 26.25 1.78
C ALA A 452 -14.19 26.83 0.61
N ILE A 453 -12.86 26.77 0.65
CA ILE A 453 -11.99 27.21 -0.46
C ILE A 453 -12.15 26.30 -1.68
N GLU A 454 -12.26 24.98 -1.48
CA GLU A 454 -12.48 23.99 -2.55
C GLU A 454 -13.87 24.16 -3.20
N ALA A 455 -14.91 24.43 -2.41
CA ALA A 455 -16.29 24.58 -2.90
C ALA A 455 -16.63 25.97 -3.47
N MET A 456 -16.30 27.06 -2.76
CA MET A 456 -16.62 28.44 -3.15
C MET A 456 -15.58 29.04 -4.09
N GLY A 457 -14.35 28.51 -4.08
CA GLY A 457 -13.17 29.14 -4.66
C GLY A 457 -12.52 30.17 -3.71
N PRO A 458 -11.18 30.37 -3.80
CA PRO A 458 -10.44 31.30 -2.95
C PRO A 458 -10.90 32.76 -3.07
N GLU A 459 -11.34 33.20 -4.24
CA GLU A 459 -11.81 34.57 -4.51
C GLU A 459 -12.95 34.96 -3.55
N ALA A 460 -14.04 34.17 -3.55
CA ALA A 460 -15.19 34.38 -2.67
C ALA A 460 -14.83 34.25 -1.17
N VAL A 461 -13.89 33.37 -0.81
CA VAL A 461 -13.45 33.22 0.59
C VAL A 461 -12.62 34.43 1.04
N LEU A 462 -11.76 35.00 0.18
CA LEU A 462 -10.95 36.18 0.52
C LEU A 462 -11.74 37.49 0.53
N GLU A 463 -12.84 37.60 -0.23
CA GLU A 463 -13.80 38.71 -0.08
C GLU A 463 -14.38 38.75 1.36
N ILE A 464 -14.65 37.59 1.95
CA ILE A 464 -15.20 37.44 3.31
C ILE A 464 -14.09 37.58 4.37
N LEU A 465 -12.94 36.93 4.13
CA LEU A 465 -11.82 36.84 5.07
C LEU A 465 -10.51 37.37 4.44
N PRO A 466 -10.38 38.68 4.21
CA PRO A 466 -9.23 39.25 3.52
C PRO A 466 -7.92 38.98 4.27
N LEU A 467 -6.84 38.73 3.52
CA LEU A 467 -5.54 38.34 4.09
C LEU A 467 -4.94 39.42 5.01
N ASN A 468 -5.17 40.71 4.73
CA ASN A 468 -4.68 41.85 5.53
C ASN A 468 -3.16 41.80 5.84
N ILE A 469 -2.33 41.33 4.89
CA ILE A 469 -0.88 41.15 5.11
C ILE A 469 -0.09 42.45 4.87
N ILE A 470 -0.44 43.23 3.84
CA ILE A 470 0.29 44.46 3.46
C ILE A 470 -0.22 45.66 4.26
N GLU A 471 -1.51 45.97 4.13
CA GLU A 471 -2.17 47.10 4.79
C GLU A 471 -3.04 46.57 5.94
N GLN A 472 -2.45 46.47 7.13
CA GLN A 472 -3.17 46.02 8.33
C GLN A 472 -4.13 47.11 8.80
N LYS A 473 -5.43 46.90 8.55
CA LYS A 473 -6.50 47.73 9.11
C LYS A 473 -6.51 47.57 10.63
N ALA A 474 -6.61 48.70 11.35
CA ALA A 474 -6.61 48.69 12.81
C ALA A 474 -7.74 47.79 13.35
N GLY A 475 -7.36 46.82 14.20
CA GLY A 475 -8.28 45.81 14.75
C GLY A 475 -8.44 44.53 13.93
N GLN A 476 -7.84 44.40 12.74
CA GLN A 476 -7.85 43.16 11.96
C GLN A 476 -6.42 42.63 11.74
N PRO A 477 -5.99 41.56 12.46
CA PRO A 477 -4.66 40.98 12.27
C PRO A 477 -4.52 40.30 10.90
N GLY A 478 -3.29 40.26 10.38
CA GLY A 478 -3.00 39.57 9.12
C GLY A 478 -3.19 38.06 9.21
N ARG A 479 -3.97 37.49 8.27
CA ARG A 479 -4.37 36.07 8.23
C ARG A 479 -3.36 35.19 7.49
N VAL A 480 -2.08 35.28 7.86
CA VAL A 480 -0.98 34.50 7.25
C VAL A 480 -1.25 32.98 7.28
N TRP A 481 -1.93 32.50 8.32
CA TRP A 481 -2.34 31.10 8.47
C TRP A 481 -3.28 30.59 7.37
N MET A 482 -3.87 31.47 6.55
CA MET A 482 -4.72 31.10 5.41
C MET A 482 -3.89 30.61 4.21
N LEU A 483 -2.66 31.10 4.00
CA LEU A 483 -1.85 30.74 2.83
C LEU A 483 -1.55 29.23 2.75
N PRO A 484 -1.17 28.52 3.85
CA PRO A 484 -1.02 27.07 3.82
C PRO A 484 -2.32 26.30 3.57
N ILE A 485 -3.48 26.83 3.99
CA ILE A 485 -4.79 26.21 3.73
C ILE A 485 -5.11 26.34 2.23
N MET A 486 -4.97 27.55 1.67
CA MET A 486 -5.14 27.79 0.23
C MET A 486 -4.20 26.90 -0.61
N ARG A 487 -2.94 26.72 -0.19
CA ARG A 487 -1.97 25.86 -0.88
C ARG A 487 -2.47 24.43 -1.07
N ASP A 488 -3.17 23.90 -0.08
CA ASP A 488 -3.60 22.50 -0.04
C ASP A 488 -5.07 22.30 -0.48
N SER A 489 -5.83 23.39 -0.74
CA SER A 489 -7.29 23.34 -0.98
C SER A 489 -7.78 24.14 -2.19
N VAL A 490 -6.95 24.98 -2.82
CA VAL A 490 -7.36 25.67 -4.06
C VAL A 490 -7.33 24.68 -5.23
N THR A 491 -8.46 24.60 -5.93
CA THR A 491 -8.65 23.89 -7.21
C THR A 491 -9.83 24.54 -7.92
N ASN A 492 -10.00 24.32 -9.23
CA ASN A 492 -11.22 24.63 -9.98
C ASN A 492 -11.74 26.09 -9.82
N THR A 493 -10.83 27.05 -10.02
CA THR A 493 -11.05 28.48 -9.75
C THR A 493 -10.63 29.37 -10.94
N ASN A 494 -10.80 30.68 -10.80
CA ASN A 494 -10.32 31.66 -11.77
C ASN A 494 -8.81 31.89 -11.57
N LEU A 495 -7.99 31.59 -12.56
CA LEU A 495 -6.56 31.88 -12.56
C LEU A 495 -6.30 33.41 -12.60
N ARG A 496 -7.23 34.20 -13.16
CA ARG A 496 -7.16 35.67 -13.11
C ARG A 496 -7.03 36.22 -11.69
N HIS A 497 -7.70 35.61 -10.71
CA HIS A 497 -7.61 36.04 -9.30
C HIS A 497 -6.18 35.94 -8.75
N PHE A 498 -5.43 34.88 -9.09
CA PHE A 498 -4.01 34.79 -8.71
C PHE A 498 -3.21 35.96 -9.30
N ARG A 499 -3.47 36.32 -10.55
CA ARG A 499 -2.79 37.41 -11.25
C ARG A 499 -3.14 38.80 -10.72
N THR A 500 -4.38 39.03 -10.27
CA THR A 500 -4.81 40.35 -9.77
C THR A 500 -4.51 40.58 -8.30
N GLU A 501 -4.60 39.55 -7.46
CA GLU A 501 -4.43 39.69 -6.00
C GLU A 501 -3.09 39.13 -5.50
N LEU A 502 -2.74 37.90 -5.91
CA LEU A 502 -1.59 37.18 -5.33
C LEU A 502 -0.25 37.56 -5.97
N VAL A 503 -0.21 37.91 -7.26
CA VAL A 503 1.01 38.46 -7.90
C VAL A 503 1.39 39.80 -7.26
N PRO A 504 0.53 40.84 -7.17
CA PRO A 504 0.87 42.10 -6.49
C PRO A 504 1.18 41.92 -5.00
N LEU A 505 0.51 40.97 -4.32
CA LEU A 505 0.88 40.59 -2.96
C LEU A 505 2.33 40.10 -2.88
N SER A 506 2.73 39.21 -3.79
CA SER A 506 4.09 38.69 -3.85
C SER A 506 5.12 39.77 -4.22
N GLU A 507 4.78 40.70 -5.11
CA GLU A 507 5.65 41.82 -5.49
C GLU A 507 5.86 42.78 -4.33
N ALA A 508 4.81 43.16 -3.59
CA ALA A 508 4.91 44.02 -2.41
C ALA A 508 5.67 43.36 -1.25
N LEU A 509 5.54 42.04 -1.08
CA LEU A 509 6.33 41.26 -0.12
C LEU A 509 7.81 41.19 -0.55
N TYR A 510 8.07 40.94 -1.84
CA TYR A 510 9.42 40.89 -2.38
C TYR A 510 10.12 42.26 -2.36
N GLN A 511 9.39 43.36 -2.59
CA GLN A 511 9.93 44.71 -2.44
C GLN A 511 10.40 44.94 -0.99
N LYS A 512 9.63 44.49 0.01
CA LYS A 512 10.09 44.52 1.42
C LYS A 512 11.35 43.69 1.63
N VAL A 513 11.47 42.49 1.02
CA VAL A 513 12.72 41.69 1.05
C VAL A 513 13.91 42.50 0.49
N VAL A 514 13.73 43.21 -0.62
CA VAL A 514 14.76 44.06 -1.23
C VAL A 514 15.12 45.25 -0.34
N ASP A 515 14.13 45.94 0.20
CA ASP A 515 14.31 47.13 1.06
C ASP A 515 15.06 46.78 2.36
N PHE A 516 14.71 45.65 3.00
CA PHE A 516 15.42 45.14 4.18
C PHE A 516 16.75 44.43 3.84
N GLY A 517 16.92 43.94 2.62
CA GLY A 517 18.11 43.23 2.16
C GLY A 517 19.38 44.09 2.05
N ALA A 518 19.25 45.41 2.15
CA ALA A 518 20.37 46.34 2.29
C ALA A 518 20.96 46.38 3.73
N ALA A 519 20.28 45.81 4.72
CA ALA A 519 20.75 45.64 6.09
C ALA A 519 21.28 44.21 6.34
N GLU A 520 21.95 43.97 7.48
CA GLU A 520 22.36 42.61 7.87
C GLU A 520 21.15 41.67 7.91
N LYS A 521 21.24 40.50 7.24
CA LYS A 521 20.15 39.52 7.03
C LYS A 521 19.32 39.29 8.30
N SER A 522 18.23 40.04 8.41
CA SER A 522 17.43 40.08 9.63
C SER A 522 16.42 38.93 9.66
N VAL A 523 15.76 38.78 10.80
CA VAL A 523 14.67 37.82 10.98
C VAL A 523 13.51 38.11 10.02
N GLU A 524 13.21 39.40 9.86
CA GLU A 524 12.11 39.94 9.08
C GLU A 524 12.28 39.63 7.59
N VAL A 525 13.50 39.70 7.05
CA VAL A 525 13.82 39.30 5.67
C VAL A 525 13.37 37.87 5.40
N LYS A 526 13.73 36.92 6.28
CA LYS A 526 13.34 35.50 6.13
C LYS A 526 11.84 35.27 6.25
N ILE A 527 11.15 36.06 7.06
CA ILE A 527 9.69 36.00 7.17
C ILE A 527 9.06 36.43 5.85
N PHE A 528 9.51 37.54 5.24
CA PHE A 528 9.00 37.98 3.94
C PHE A 528 9.39 37.01 2.79
N GLU A 529 10.60 36.46 2.77
CA GLU A 529 11.01 35.38 1.84
C GLU A 529 10.06 34.17 1.95
N THR A 530 9.77 33.72 3.18
CA THR A 530 8.84 32.60 3.44
C THR A 530 7.41 32.93 2.99
N LEU A 531 6.95 34.18 3.17
CA LEU A 531 5.62 34.61 2.71
C LEU A 531 5.53 34.68 1.17
N VAL A 532 6.61 35.07 0.47
CA VAL A 532 6.68 35.01 -1.00
C VAL A 532 6.57 33.54 -1.44
N GLN A 533 7.38 32.64 -0.87
CA GLN A 533 7.29 31.20 -1.16
C GLN A 533 5.88 30.63 -0.89
N GLN A 534 5.26 30.97 0.25
CA GLN A 534 3.91 30.50 0.56
C GLN A 534 2.84 31.06 -0.38
N THR A 535 3.01 32.29 -0.87
CA THR A 535 2.08 32.90 -1.86
C THR A 535 2.18 32.15 -3.19
N TRP A 536 3.40 31.95 -3.71
CA TRP A 536 3.64 31.20 -4.95
C TRP A 536 3.30 29.71 -4.84
N GLY A 537 3.45 29.11 -3.67
CA GLY A 537 3.02 27.74 -3.40
C GLY A 537 1.51 27.50 -3.61
N THR A 538 0.67 28.55 -3.61
CA THR A 538 -0.76 28.40 -3.97
C THR A 538 -1.01 28.27 -5.47
N LEU A 539 -0.06 28.69 -6.33
CA LEU A 539 -0.22 28.72 -7.79
C LEU A 539 -0.54 27.34 -8.41
N PRO A 540 0.06 26.20 -7.99
CA PRO A 540 -0.31 24.88 -8.48
C PRO A 540 -1.82 24.57 -8.38
N GLY A 541 -2.47 25.02 -7.30
CA GLY A 541 -3.91 24.85 -7.11
C GLY A 541 -4.74 25.71 -8.06
N TYR A 542 -4.36 26.97 -8.28
CA TYR A 542 -4.98 27.83 -9.30
C TYR A 542 -4.81 27.29 -10.74
N CYS A 543 -3.81 26.45 -10.95
CA CYS A 543 -3.56 25.80 -12.23
C CYS A 543 -4.20 24.41 -12.36
N GLU A 544 -4.86 23.89 -11.33
CA GLU A 544 -5.67 22.68 -11.41
C GLU A 544 -7.08 23.04 -11.91
N LEU A 545 -7.33 22.76 -13.19
CA LEU A 545 -8.61 23.00 -13.85
C LEU A 545 -9.15 24.46 -13.75
N PRO A 546 -8.39 25.50 -14.13
CA PRO A 546 -8.90 26.86 -14.08
C PRO A 546 -10.02 27.11 -15.10
N LEU A 547 -11.06 27.80 -14.64
CA LEU A 547 -12.30 28.06 -15.38
C LEU A 547 -12.12 29.07 -16.52
N ASP A 548 -11.14 29.96 -16.39
CA ASP A 548 -10.86 31.10 -17.27
C ASP A 548 -9.53 30.96 -18.03
N LEU A 549 -8.98 29.74 -18.13
CA LEU A 549 -7.62 29.44 -18.64
C LEU A 549 -7.25 30.21 -19.92
N VAL A 550 -8.14 30.21 -20.91
CA VAL A 550 -7.90 30.84 -22.23
C VAL A 550 -7.79 32.37 -22.15
N GLU A 551 -8.42 33.00 -21.15
CA GLU A 551 -8.36 34.46 -20.96
C GLU A 551 -7.29 34.87 -19.93
N ALA A 552 -6.98 34.02 -18.96
CA ALA A 552 -6.06 34.33 -17.87
C ALA A 552 -4.60 34.00 -18.21
N PHE A 553 -4.35 32.89 -18.90
CA PHE A 553 -3.00 32.42 -19.28
C PHE A 553 -2.55 33.03 -20.61
N ASP A 554 -2.45 34.36 -20.66
CA ASP A 554 -1.97 35.07 -21.85
C ASP A 554 -0.43 35.04 -21.98
N GLN A 555 0.08 35.53 -23.12
CA GLN A 555 1.52 35.66 -23.39
C GLN A 555 2.28 36.46 -22.31
N SER A 556 1.66 37.50 -21.72
CA SER A 556 2.30 38.31 -20.69
C SER A 556 2.43 37.57 -19.35
N PHE A 557 1.48 36.70 -19.02
CA PHE A 557 1.56 35.83 -17.85
C PHE A 557 2.59 34.71 -18.07
N ALA A 558 2.65 34.14 -19.28
CA ALA A 558 3.71 33.19 -19.65
C ALA A 558 5.12 33.81 -19.57
N GLU A 559 5.29 35.08 -19.98
CA GLU A 559 6.52 35.85 -19.82
C GLU A 559 6.87 36.15 -18.36
N LEU A 560 5.86 36.45 -17.51
CA LEU A 560 6.06 36.61 -16.06
C LEU A 560 6.59 35.32 -15.43
N LEU A 561 5.93 34.17 -15.68
CA LEU A 561 6.37 32.87 -15.16
C LEU A 561 7.77 32.49 -15.69
N SER A 562 8.06 32.79 -16.95
CA SER A 562 9.39 32.59 -17.54
C SER A 562 10.47 33.41 -16.82
N ASN A 563 10.18 34.67 -16.50
CA ASN A 563 11.08 35.52 -15.71
C ASN A 563 11.30 34.98 -14.29
N VAL A 564 10.26 34.43 -13.64
CA VAL A 564 10.37 33.80 -12.32
C VAL A 564 11.25 32.55 -12.39
N LEU A 565 11.04 31.66 -13.37
CA LEU A 565 11.85 30.45 -13.57
C LEU A 565 13.34 30.77 -13.75
N TYR A 566 13.69 31.83 -14.49
CA TYR A 566 15.09 32.25 -14.63
C TYR A 566 15.65 32.86 -13.35
N LYS A 567 14.93 33.80 -12.71
CA LYS A 567 15.47 34.63 -11.62
C LYS A 567 15.39 34.00 -10.23
N GLN A 568 14.38 33.18 -9.95
CA GLN A 568 14.09 32.67 -8.60
C GLN A 568 14.14 31.14 -8.58
N THR A 569 15.29 30.58 -8.21
CA THR A 569 15.52 29.12 -8.21
C THR A 569 14.61 28.36 -7.26
N GLU A 570 14.22 28.98 -6.14
CA GLU A 570 13.40 28.37 -5.09
C GLU A 570 11.95 28.15 -5.55
N LEU A 571 11.42 29.03 -6.40
CA LEU A 571 10.04 28.93 -6.92
C LEU A 571 9.91 28.00 -8.13
N ARG A 572 11.00 27.43 -8.64
CA ARG A 572 10.98 26.56 -9.83
C ARG A 572 10.10 25.34 -9.65
N VAL A 573 10.02 24.79 -8.43
CA VAL A 573 9.19 23.62 -8.12
C VAL A 573 7.70 23.98 -8.27
N ASP A 574 7.25 25.05 -7.62
CA ASP A 574 5.85 25.49 -7.66
C ASP A 574 5.43 25.92 -9.08
N VAL A 575 6.27 26.67 -9.79
CA VAL A 575 5.94 27.12 -11.16
C VAL A 575 5.93 25.95 -12.15
N CYS A 576 6.89 25.02 -12.09
CA CYS A 576 6.85 23.83 -12.94
C CYS A 576 5.63 22.93 -12.64
N ARG A 577 5.28 22.75 -11.37
CA ARG A 577 4.09 21.98 -10.97
C ARG A 577 2.80 22.67 -11.41
N ALA A 578 2.73 23.99 -11.34
CA ALA A 578 1.60 24.75 -11.86
C ALA A 578 1.45 24.60 -13.38
N LEU A 579 2.54 24.76 -14.14
CA LEU A 579 2.54 24.54 -15.59
C LEU A 579 2.14 23.10 -15.95
N GLN A 580 2.64 22.11 -15.21
CA GLN A 580 2.25 20.69 -15.36
C GLN A 580 0.75 20.48 -15.09
N ASN A 581 0.22 21.02 -13.99
CA ASN A 581 -1.19 20.93 -13.63
C ASN A 581 -2.13 21.47 -14.73
N LEU A 582 -1.77 22.58 -15.40
CA LEU A 582 -2.57 23.13 -16.51
C LEU A 582 -2.78 22.11 -17.64
N VAL A 583 -1.80 21.24 -17.90
CA VAL A 583 -1.85 20.24 -18.96
C VAL A 583 -2.47 18.93 -18.47
N GLU A 584 -1.89 18.32 -17.44
CA GLU A 584 -2.26 16.98 -16.98
C GLU A 584 -3.71 16.93 -16.45
N SER A 585 -4.18 17.98 -15.79
CA SER A 585 -5.56 18.01 -15.28
C SER A 585 -6.61 18.06 -16.40
N ASN A 586 -6.34 18.80 -17.48
CA ASN A 586 -7.19 18.86 -18.67
C ASN A 586 -7.09 17.56 -19.50
N GLN A 587 -5.91 16.92 -19.60
CA GLN A 587 -5.75 15.60 -20.23
C GLN A 587 -6.55 14.53 -19.49
N ALA A 588 -6.47 14.50 -18.16
CA ALA A 588 -7.23 13.57 -17.34
C ALA A 588 -8.76 13.67 -17.53
N ILE A 589 -9.31 14.82 -17.93
CA ILE A 589 -10.74 14.96 -18.30
C ILE A 589 -11.04 14.29 -19.65
N LEU A 590 -10.11 14.32 -20.60
CA LEU A 590 -10.28 13.69 -21.92
C LEU A 590 -10.14 12.16 -21.86
N GLU A 591 -9.41 11.64 -20.88
CA GLU A 591 -9.24 10.19 -20.65
C GLU A 591 -10.45 9.52 -19.97
N VAL A 592 -11.38 10.28 -19.38
CA VAL A 592 -12.58 9.70 -18.76
C VAL A 592 -13.55 9.17 -19.82
N GLU A 593 -13.67 7.85 -19.89
CA GLU A 593 -14.55 7.15 -20.84
C GLU A 593 -16.05 7.41 -20.59
N ASN A 594 -16.46 7.66 -19.34
CA ASN A 594 -17.86 7.92 -18.99
C ASN A 594 -18.36 9.28 -19.52
N ASP A 595 -19.64 9.35 -19.88
CA ASP A 595 -20.22 10.50 -20.58
C ASP A 595 -20.89 11.54 -19.66
N GLU A 596 -20.27 12.72 -19.69
CA GLU A 596 -20.79 14.08 -19.49
C GLU A 596 -21.35 14.49 -18.11
N ASP A 597 -22.36 13.82 -17.53
CA ASP A 597 -23.09 14.37 -16.36
C ASP A 597 -22.24 14.43 -15.07
N ASP A 598 -21.50 13.37 -14.76
CA ASP A 598 -20.63 13.32 -13.57
C ASP A 598 -19.44 14.29 -13.65
N LEU A 599 -18.96 14.61 -14.87
CA LEU A 599 -17.77 15.44 -15.09
C LEU A 599 -18.02 16.90 -14.70
N ILE A 600 -19.20 17.45 -15.00
CA ILE A 600 -19.57 18.82 -14.60
C ILE A 600 -19.68 18.89 -13.07
N LEU A 601 -20.32 17.89 -12.45
CA LEU A 601 -20.49 17.79 -11.00
C LEU A 601 -19.19 17.62 -10.22
N GLN A 602 -18.17 16.97 -10.80
CA GLN A 602 -16.88 16.77 -10.15
C GLN A 602 -15.87 17.89 -10.47
N ARG A 603 -15.91 18.45 -11.69
CA ARG A 603 -14.81 19.25 -12.25
C ARG A 603 -15.21 20.53 -12.98
N ARG A 604 -16.50 20.86 -13.13
CA ARG A 604 -17.04 22.10 -13.77
C ARG A 604 -16.57 22.40 -15.21
N ILE A 605 -15.67 21.59 -15.78
CA ILE A 605 -15.10 21.72 -17.11
C ILE A 605 -15.54 20.53 -17.97
N THR A 606 -16.10 20.80 -19.14
CA THR A 606 -16.53 19.78 -20.10
C THR A 606 -15.36 19.26 -20.93
N LYS A 607 -15.48 18.05 -21.52
CA LYS A 607 -14.49 17.51 -22.47
C LYS A 607 -14.17 18.50 -23.61
N ALA A 608 -15.20 19.23 -24.09
CA ALA A 608 -15.03 20.27 -25.11
C ALA A 608 -14.21 21.48 -24.62
N ALA A 609 -14.43 21.96 -23.40
CA ALA A 609 -13.66 23.04 -22.78
C ALA A 609 -12.21 22.60 -22.53
N ALA A 610 -11.98 21.40 -22.00
CA ALA A 610 -10.65 20.84 -21.80
C ALA A 610 -9.85 20.75 -23.13
N LYS A 611 -10.48 20.32 -24.22
CA LYS A 611 -9.86 20.31 -25.56
C LYS A 611 -9.48 21.71 -26.05
N LYS A 612 -10.32 22.72 -25.80
CA LYS A 612 -10.02 24.13 -26.12
C LYS A 612 -8.86 24.67 -25.28
N ASN A 613 -8.81 24.33 -24.00
CA ASN A 613 -7.71 24.69 -23.09
C ASN A 613 -6.38 24.13 -23.56
N LEU A 614 -6.30 22.83 -23.89
CA LEU A 614 -5.09 22.21 -24.39
C LEU A 614 -4.64 22.79 -25.74
N ALA A 615 -5.56 23.10 -26.64
CA ALA A 615 -5.24 23.75 -27.91
C ALA A 615 -4.64 25.17 -27.71
N HIS A 616 -5.13 25.91 -26.72
CA HIS A 616 -4.58 27.22 -26.36
C HIS A 616 -3.16 27.10 -25.79
N LEU A 617 -2.93 26.18 -24.84
CA LEU A 617 -1.60 25.91 -24.28
C LEU A 617 -0.62 25.39 -25.35
N GLY A 618 -1.09 24.58 -26.30
CA GLY A 618 -0.30 24.10 -27.43
C GLY A 618 0.29 25.22 -28.29
N GLY A 619 -0.47 26.31 -28.50
CA GLY A 619 0.01 27.50 -29.22
C GLY A 619 1.03 28.36 -28.45
N LEU A 620 1.24 28.11 -27.16
CA LEU A 620 2.27 28.74 -26.33
C LEU A 620 3.43 27.78 -26.00
N ALA A 621 3.30 26.50 -26.36
CA ALA A 621 4.16 25.42 -25.90
C ALA A 621 5.60 25.56 -26.38
N SER A 622 5.84 25.96 -27.63
CA SER A 622 7.21 26.11 -28.17
C SER A 622 8.04 27.18 -27.46
N ASN A 623 7.43 28.29 -27.06
CA ASN A 623 8.07 29.34 -26.26
C ASN A 623 8.38 28.85 -24.83
N LEU A 624 7.42 28.19 -24.17
CA LEU A 624 7.59 27.64 -22.83
C LEU A 624 8.63 26.51 -22.80
N LEU A 625 8.65 25.63 -23.79
CA LEU A 625 9.66 24.57 -23.93
C LEU A 625 11.06 25.16 -24.09
N ALA A 626 11.24 26.22 -24.89
CA ALA A 626 12.54 26.90 -25.01
C ALA A 626 13.03 27.46 -23.64
N VAL A 627 12.13 28.03 -22.84
CA VAL A 627 12.45 28.47 -21.48
C VAL A 627 12.79 27.29 -20.57
N LEU A 628 11.97 26.23 -20.56
CA LEU A 628 12.18 25.04 -19.75
C LEU A 628 13.48 24.32 -20.11
N PHE A 629 13.87 24.24 -21.39
CA PHE A 629 15.16 23.67 -21.82
C PHE A 629 16.36 24.47 -21.31
N ASN A 630 16.27 25.80 -21.33
CA ASN A 630 17.31 26.67 -20.77
C ASN A 630 17.39 26.58 -19.23
N VAL A 631 16.25 26.47 -18.56
CA VAL A 631 16.19 26.29 -17.10
C VAL A 631 16.69 24.90 -16.71
N TYR A 632 16.41 23.87 -17.52
CA TYR A 632 16.91 22.50 -17.35
C TYR A 632 18.44 22.44 -17.46
N SER A 633 19.02 23.08 -18.49
CA SER A 633 20.48 23.10 -18.66
C SER A 633 21.20 23.84 -17.52
N GLN A 634 20.62 24.93 -17.03
CA GLN A 634 21.12 25.73 -15.88
C GLN A 634 20.89 25.08 -14.50
N THR A 635 20.09 24.02 -14.39
CA THR A 635 19.78 23.36 -13.10
C THR A 635 20.71 22.18 -12.86
N LEU A 636 21.10 21.91 -11.61
CA LEU A 636 21.91 20.74 -11.26
C LEU A 636 21.13 19.43 -11.45
N PRO A 637 21.76 18.32 -11.89
CA PRO A 637 21.07 17.06 -12.21
C PRO A 637 20.08 16.55 -11.14
N HIS A 638 20.43 16.71 -9.87
CA HIS A 638 19.61 16.27 -8.73
C HIS A 638 18.25 16.99 -8.59
N TYR A 639 18.08 18.16 -9.22
CA TYR A 639 16.86 18.98 -9.20
C TYR A 639 16.19 19.09 -10.58
N ARG A 640 16.57 18.23 -11.55
CA ARG A 640 16.00 18.25 -12.91
C ARG A 640 14.70 17.45 -13.07
N GLY A 641 14.31 16.64 -12.09
CA GLY A 641 13.18 15.71 -12.18
C GLY A 641 11.85 16.39 -12.50
N TYR A 642 11.44 17.36 -11.68
CA TYR A 642 10.19 18.11 -11.87
C TYR A 642 10.19 18.95 -13.15
N ILE A 643 11.35 19.48 -13.56
CA ILE A 643 11.50 20.21 -14.84
C ILE A 643 11.25 19.27 -16.01
N LEU A 644 11.80 18.05 -15.96
CA LEU A 644 11.61 17.03 -17.00
C LEU A 644 10.15 16.57 -17.09
N GLN A 645 9.45 16.47 -15.96
CA GLN A 645 8.00 16.17 -15.93
C GLN A 645 7.19 17.28 -16.60
N CYS A 646 7.41 18.54 -16.22
CA CYS A 646 6.80 19.70 -16.89
C CYS A 646 7.13 19.76 -18.40
N ILE A 647 8.35 19.40 -18.80
CA ILE A 647 8.73 19.28 -20.22
C ILE A 647 7.91 18.20 -20.93
N ASN A 648 7.81 16.99 -20.37
CA ASN A 648 7.01 15.91 -20.98
C ASN A 648 5.53 16.31 -21.14
N ALA A 649 4.96 16.99 -20.14
CA ALA A 649 3.60 17.51 -20.22
C ALA A 649 3.42 18.45 -21.43
N TYR A 650 4.27 19.47 -21.59
CA TYR A 650 4.18 20.39 -22.74
C TYR A 650 4.51 19.73 -24.08
N LEU A 651 5.44 18.77 -24.13
CA LEU A 651 5.72 18.00 -25.35
C LEU A 651 4.48 17.20 -25.82
N SER A 652 3.67 16.69 -24.89
CA SER A 652 2.47 15.90 -25.21
C SER A 652 1.32 16.70 -25.85
N ILE A 653 1.37 18.04 -25.80
CA ILE A 653 0.37 18.96 -26.39
C ILE A 653 0.94 19.86 -27.49
N THR A 654 2.22 19.73 -27.82
CA THR A 654 2.87 20.56 -28.84
C THR A 654 2.43 20.11 -30.24
N PRO A 655 2.02 21.01 -31.15
CA PRO A 655 1.68 20.65 -32.54
C PRO A 655 2.83 19.98 -33.28
N GLU A 656 2.55 18.98 -34.13
CA GLU A 656 3.58 18.17 -34.81
C GLU A 656 4.63 18.98 -35.57
N ASN A 657 4.23 20.07 -36.23
CA ASN A 657 5.13 20.96 -36.96
C ASN A 657 6.13 21.68 -36.01
N GLU A 658 5.63 22.21 -34.89
CA GLU A 658 6.47 22.88 -33.88
C GLU A 658 7.35 21.87 -33.13
N LEU A 659 6.86 20.65 -32.95
CA LEU A 659 7.63 19.56 -32.34
C LEU A 659 8.80 19.14 -33.24
N ASN A 660 8.61 19.10 -34.55
CA ASN A 660 9.69 18.86 -35.52
C ASN A 660 10.71 20.00 -35.53
N ASP A 661 10.24 21.25 -35.52
CA ASP A 661 11.10 22.43 -35.46
C ASP A 661 11.94 22.50 -34.19
N THR A 662 11.33 22.22 -33.03
CA THR A 662 12.05 22.16 -31.75
C THR A 662 13.04 20.99 -31.72
N PHE A 663 12.67 19.83 -32.27
CA PHE A 663 13.58 18.68 -32.39
C PHE A 663 14.80 19.02 -33.25
N ASN A 664 14.60 19.62 -34.43
CA ASN A 664 15.68 20.03 -35.33
C ASN A 664 16.62 21.06 -34.70
N ARG A 665 16.09 21.99 -33.87
CA ARG A 665 16.91 22.94 -33.10
C ARG A 665 17.74 22.22 -32.04
N VAL A 666 17.15 21.30 -31.26
CA VAL A 666 17.85 20.56 -30.20
C VAL A 666 18.91 19.61 -30.77
N THR A 667 18.63 18.92 -31.89
CA THR A 667 19.62 18.05 -32.55
C THR A 667 20.76 18.85 -33.18
N SER A 668 20.47 19.96 -33.86
CA SER A 668 21.53 20.84 -34.39
C SER A 668 22.41 21.44 -33.27
N MET A 669 21.81 21.82 -32.14
CA MET A 669 22.57 22.22 -30.96
C MET A 669 23.44 21.06 -30.44
N LEU A 670 22.89 19.84 -30.33
CA LEU A 670 23.63 18.66 -29.89
C LEU A 670 24.82 18.36 -30.80
N GLU A 671 24.64 18.37 -32.12
CA GLU A 671 25.73 18.19 -33.10
C GLU A 671 26.82 19.25 -32.94
N SER A 672 26.43 20.53 -32.78
CA SER A 672 27.39 21.63 -32.56
C SER A 672 28.15 21.50 -31.23
N SER A 673 27.47 21.08 -30.15
CA SER A 673 28.09 20.78 -28.85
C SER A 673 29.07 19.62 -28.96
N LEU A 674 28.70 18.54 -29.65
CA LEU A 674 29.57 17.37 -29.84
C LEU A 674 30.84 17.73 -30.62
N ALA A 675 30.73 18.53 -31.68
CA ALA A 675 31.91 19.03 -32.42
C ALA A 675 32.80 19.92 -31.54
N THR A 676 32.21 20.86 -30.79
CA THR A 676 32.95 21.78 -29.90
C THR A 676 33.65 21.05 -28.74
N GLU A 677 32.98 20.04 -28.17
CA GLU A 677 33.52 19.19 -27.10
C GLU A 677 34.66 18.28 -27.62
N GLN A 678 34.60 17.81 -28.88
CA GLN A 678 35.71 17.09 -29.54
C GLN A 678 36.93 17.98 -29.80
N GLU A 679 36.74 19.22 -30.27
CA GLU A 679 37.84 20.18 -30.50
C GLU A 679 38.52 20.66 -29.21
N THR A 680 37.79 20.69 -28.09
CA THR A 680 38.33 21.09 -26.79
C THR A 680 39.02 19.92 -26.08
N ALA A 681 38.51 18.70 -26.21
CA ALA A 681 39.17 17.48 -25.71
C ALA A 681 40.58 17.28 -26.33
N THR A 682 40.77 17.60 -27.61
CA THR A 682 42.08 17.54 -28.28
C THR A 682 43.09 18.60 -27.79
N LYS A 683 42.65 19.62 -27.04
CA LYS A 683 43.51 20.70 -26.51
C LYS A 683 43.76 20.61 -25.00
N GLN A 684 43.04 19.76 -24.26
CA GLN A 684 43.07 19.69 -22.79
C GLN A 684 43.54 18.34 -22.22
N SER A 685 44.45 17.64 -22.91
CA SER A 685 45.08 16.40 -22.41
C SER A 685 46.05 16.58 -21.23
N ALA A 686 46.05 17.75 -20.58
CA ALA A 686 46.77 18.03 -19.35
C ALA A 686 45.90 18.85 -18.38
N GLN A 687 45.66 18.30 -17.18
CA GLN A 687 44.98 18.89 -16.02
C GLN A 687 43.45 19.11 -16.13
N SER A 688 42.66 18.20 -15.55
CA SER A 688 42.05 18.44 -14.21
C SER A 688 41.08 17.32 -13.76
N GLN A 689 41.56 16.41 -12.91
CA GLN A 689 40.65 15.70 -12.00
C GLN A 689 40.28 16.65 -10.85
N GLY A 690 39.02 17.13 -10.81
CA GLY A 690 38.59 18.04 -9.75
C GLY A 690 37.11 18.46 -9.80
N SER A 691 36.48 18.29 -8.63
CA SER A 691 35.11 18.67 -8.18
C SER A 691 33.91 17.95 -8.82
N SER A 692 33.20 17.18 -8.00
CA SER A 692 31.94 16.46 -8.26
C SER A 692 30.69 17.35 -8.34
N ASP A 693 30.85 18.64 -8.61
CA ASP A 693 29.82 19.68 -8.46
C ASP A 693 29.83 20.66 -9.65
N LYS A 694 30.37 20.19 -10.80
CA LYS A 694 30.33 20.92 -12.07
C LYS A 694 29.05 20.56 -12.81
N MET A 695 28.46 21.56 -13.47
CA MET A 695 27.33 21.36 -14.38
C MET A 695 27.76 20.38 -15.49
N PRO A 696 26.93 19.36 -15.84
CA PRO A 696 27.30 18.38 -16.85
C PRO A 696 27.52 19.03 -18.23
N PRO A 697 28.30 18.40 -19.13
CA PRO A 697 28.52 18.89 -20.50
C PRO A 697 27.22 19.19 -21.23
N THR A 698 27.26 20.16 -22.16
CA THR A 698 26.04 20.63 -22.84
C THR A 698 25.37 19.50 -23.63
N SER A 699 26.19 18.68 -24.31
CA SER A 699 25.77 17.47 -25.03
C SER A 699 24.96 16.50 -24.16
N HIS A 700 25.36 16.30 -22.90
CA HIS A 700 24.67 15.39 -21.96
C HIS A 700 23.27 15.86 -21.62
N THR A 701 23.05 17.18 -21.59
CA THR A 701 21.75 17.78 -21.25
C THR A 701 20.83 17.77 -22.46
N LEU A 702 21.38 18.06 -23.65
CA LEU A 702 20.64 18.04 -24.92
C LEU A 702 20.18 16.64 -25.29
N ILE A 703 20.99 15.60 -25.09
CA ILE A 703 20.55 14.22 -25.35
C ILE A 703 19.47 13.74 -24.36
N ASP A 704 19.45 14.21 -23.11
CA ASP A 704 18.33 13.92 -22.18
C ASP A 704 17.01 14.53 -22.68
N LEU A 705 17.07 15.73 -23.27
CA LEU A 705 15.92 16.37 -23.92
C LEU A 705 15.49 15.61 -25.18
N VAL A 706 16.42 15.17 -26.04
CA VAL A 706 16.07 14.32 -27.19
C VAL A 706 15.43 13.00 -26.76
N ILE A 707 15.94 12.38 -25.70
CA ILE A 707 15.35 11.18 -25.08
C ILE A 707 13.95 11.50 -24.54
N ALA A 708 13.70 12.69 -23.98
CA ALA A 708 12.35 13.11 -23.55
C ALA A 708 11.39 13.23 -24.75
N MET A 709 11.84 13.89 -25.82
CA MET A 709 11.05 14.14 -27.03
C MET A 709 10.72 12.85 -27.81
N SER A 710 11.57 11.81 -27.73
CA SER A 710 11.51 10.64 -28.62
C SER A 710 10.15 9.94 -28.71
N ILE A 711 9.34 9.99 -27.65
CA ILE A 711 8.02 9.34 -27.60
C ILE A 711 6.88 10.17 -28.20
N TYR A 712 7.11 11.47 -28.45
CA TYR A 712 6.12 12.39 -29.01
C TYR A 712 6.36 12.68 -30.50
N LEU A 713 7.56 12.38 -31.02
CA LEU A 713 7.95 12.73 -32.39
C LEU A 713 7.13 11.99 -33.47
N PRO A 714 6.73 12.67 -34.56
CA PRO A 714 6.12 12.03 -35.70
C PRO A 714 7.15 11.24 -36.52
N ARG A 715 6.66 10.27 -37.32
CA ARG A 715 7.48 9.30 -38.07
C ARG A 715 8.51 9.93 -39.01
N SER A 716 8.27 11.16 -39.49
CA SER A 716 9.22 11.92 -40.33
C SER A 716 10.58 12.15 -39.67
N SER A 717 10.59 12.36 -38.35
CA SER A 717 11.77 12.82 -37.61
C SER A 717 12.63 11.67 -37.06
N PHE A 718 12.11 10.44 -37.08
CA PHE A 718 12.86 9.26 -36.66
C PHE A 718 14.10 8.98 -37.52
N GLY A 719 14.11 9.36 -38.81
CA GLY A 719 15.31 9.23 -39.64
C GLY A 719 16.51 10.02 -39.09
N GLY A 720 16.27 11.26 -38.66
CA GLY A 720 17.30 12.08 -38.00
C GLY A 720 17.68 11.55 -36.62
N LEU A 721 16.70 11.05 -35.84
CA LEU A 721 16.96 10.44 -34.52
C LEU A 721 17.86 9.20 -34.64
N PHE A 722 17.59 8.29 -35.57
CA PHE A 722 18.43 7.12 -35.80
C PHE A 722 19.82 7.49 -36.32
N ALA A 723 19.94 8.46 -37.24
CA ALA A 723 21.22 8.94 -37.73
C ALA A 723 22.09 9.54 -36.61
N MET A 724 21.50 10.38 -35.75
CA MET A 724 22.17 10.95 -34.57
C MET A 724 22.58 9.89 -33.55
N ALA A 725 21.69 8.93 -33.25
CA ALA A 725 22.01 7.82 -32.35
C ALA A 725 23.16 6.95 -32.91
N ALA A 726 23.13 6.63 -34.21
CA ALA A 726 24.20 5.90 -34.88
C ALA A 726 25.53 6.67 -34.90
N ALA A 727 25.51 7.99 -35.10
CA ALA A 727 26.70 8.83 -35.07
C ALA A 727 27.37 8.86 -33.68
N ILE A 728 26.56 8.90 -32.60
CA ILE A 728 27.07 8.85 -31.22
C ILE A 728 27.64 7.45 -30.91
N LEU A 729 26.94 6.38 -31.29
CA LEU A 729 27.37 5.00 -31.01
C LEU A 729 28.60 4.57 -31.84
N ASN A 730 28.73 5.03 -33.08
CA ASN A 730 29.89 4.77 -33.95
C ASN A 730 31.04 5.77 -33.77
N SER A 731 30.98 6.66 -32.77
CA SER A 731 31.97 7.71 -32.56
C SER A 731 33.36 7.13 -32.29
N SER A 732 34.21 7.10 -33.31
CA SER A 732 35.53 6.46 -33.30
C SER A 732 36.61 7.31 -32.60
N SER A 733 36.21 8.06 -31.57
CA SER A 733 37.11 8.96 -30.85
C SER A 733 38.05 8.19 -29.90
N PRO A 734 39.26 8.69 -29.60
CA PRO A 734 40.18 8.00 -28.67
C PRO A 734 39.65 7.88 -27.24
N HIS A 735 38.69 8.74 -26.87
CA HIS A 735 38.04 8.78 -25.56
C HIS A 735 36.53 8.93 -25.75
N PRO A 736 35.80 7.84 -26.06
CA PRO A 736 34.36 7.89 -26.25
C PRO A 736 33.67 8.24 -24.93
N ASP A 737 32.74 9.19 -24.98
CA ASP A 737 31.96 9.57 -23.80
C ASP A 737 31.00 8.45 -23.43
N GLN A 738 31.34 7.76 -22.34
CA GLN A 738 30.60 6.59 -21.88
C GLN A 738 29.16 6.92 -21.47
N GLN A 739 28.89 8.16 -21.03
CA GLN A 739 27.54 8.57 -20.63
C GLN A 739 26.68 8.86 -21.86
N LEU A 740 27.25 9.48 -22.91
CA LEU A 740 26.54 9.67 -24.18
C LEU A 740 26.19 8.35 -24.87
N ILE A 741 27.13 7.40 -24.94
CA ILE A 741 26.86 6.05 -25.49
C ILE A 741 25.74 5.35 -24.70
N LYS A 742 25.82 5.36 -23.37
CA LYS A 742 24.77 4.81 -22.48
C LYS A 742 23.41 5.44 -22.74
N LYS A 743 23.35 6.77 -22.93
CA LYS A 743 22.11 7.52 -23.21
C LYS A 743 21.57 7.22 -24.61
N ALA A 744 22.42 7.12 -25.63
CA ALA A 744 22.01 6.76 -26.99
C ALA A 744 21.31 5.38 -27.03
N TYR A 745 21.83 4.37 -26.33
CA TYR A 745 21.17 3.06 -26.23
C TYR A 745 19.76 3.12 -25.62
N LYS A 746 19.47 4.06 -24.71
CA LYS A 746 18.13 4.22 -24.11
C LYS A 746 17.05 4.66 -25.10
N LEU A 747 17.41 5.24 -26.24
CA LEU A 747 16.45 5.66 -27.26
C LEU A 747 15.65 4.47 -27.82
N ILE A 748 16.31 3.34 -28.08
CA ILE A 748 15.67 2.18 -28.73
C ILE A 748 14.56 1.55 -27.86
N PRO A 749 14.80 1.17 -26.58
CA PRO A 749 13.72 0.68 -25.71
C PRO A 749 12.63 1.71 -25.47
N ARG A 750 12.98 3.01 -25.43
CA ARG A 750 11.99 4.08 -25.22
C ARG A 750 11.06 4.25 -26.43
N LEU A 751 11.57 4.15 -27.65
CA LEU A 751 10.73 4.13 -28.87
C LEU A 751 9.81 2.89 -28.90
N GLY A 752 10.25 1.75 -28.39
CA GLY A 752 9.42 0.54 -28.24
C GLY A 752 8.18 0.69 -27.35
N THR A 753 8.08 1.80 -26.59
CA THR A 753 6.87 2.09 -25.80
C THR A 753 5.70 2.64 -26.63
N THR A 754 5.95 3.16 -27.84
CA THR A 754 4.92 3.76 -28.71
C THR A 754 4.67 2.92 -29.95
N GLU A 755 3.44 2.95 -30.49
CA GLU A 755 3.08 2.17 -31.68
C GLU A 755 3.83 2.66 -32.93
N THR A 756 3.98 3.98 -33.08
CA THR A 756 4.77 4.61 -34.15
C THR A 756 6.25 4.24 -34.06
N GLY A 757 6.81 4.20 -32.86
CA GLY A 757 8.19 3.79 -32.60
C GLY A 757 8.41 2.31 -32.92
N ARG A 758 7.50 1.41 -32.51
CA ARG A 758 7.55 -0.02 -32.88
C ARG A 758 7.54 -0.24 -34.39
N ALA A 759 6.66 0.45 -35.12
CA ALA A 759 6.62 0.37 -36.59
C ALA A 759 7.93 0.82 -37.25
N ALA A 760 8.58 1.87 -36.71
CA ALA A 760 9.86 2.36 -37.21
C ALA A 760 11.04 1.43 -36.88
N LEU A 761 11.03 0.79 -35.70
CA LEU A 761 12.01 -0.24 -35.32
C LEU A 761 11.90 -1.50 -36.20
N GLN A 762 10.69 -1.87 -36.61
CA GLN A 762 10.44 -2.96 -37.56
C GLN A 762 10.95 -2.63 -38.98
N GLU A 763 10.67 -1.42 -39.48
CA GLU A 763 11.10 -0.98 -40.81
C GLU A 763 12.63 -0.90 -40.95
N ARG A 764 13.33 -0.43 -39.91
CA ARG A 764 14.80 -0.31 -39.89
C ARG A 764 15.52 -1.47 -39.19
N SER A 765 14.89 -2.64 -39.09
CA SER A 765 15.44 -3.79 -38.37
C SER A 765 16.88 -4.13 -38.80
N GLY A 766 17.15 -4.14 -40.12
CA GLY A 766 18.47 -4.47 -40.67
C GLY A 766 19.56 -3.44 -40.36
N GLU A 767 19.22 -2.13 -40.42
CA GLU A 767 20.15 -1.06 -40.04
C GLU A 767 20.51 -1.15 -38.54
N LEU A 768 19.53 -1.44 -37.69
CA LEU A 768 19.72 -1.60 -36.25
C LEU A 768 20.53 -2.86 -35.89
N GLN A 769 20.31 -3.98 -36.59
CA GLN A 769 21.12 -5.19 -36.46
C GLN A 769 22.59 -4.92 -36.81
N ALA A 770 22.85 -4.28 -37.96
CA ALA A 770 24.21 -3.90 -38.37
C ALA A 770 24.88 -2.93 -37.39
N LEU A 771 24.14 -1.94 -36.89
CA LEU A 771 24.62 -1.00 -35.88
C LEU A 771 25.00 -1.70 -34.56
N MET A 772 24.18 -2.64 -34.09
CA MET A 772 24.49 -3.41 -32.88
C MET A 772 25.77 -4.23 -33.08
N LEU A 773 25.91 -4.95 -34.19
CA LEU A 773 27.11 -5.76 -34.47
C LEU A 773 28.38 -4.89 -34.52
N ALA A 774 28.34 -3.74 -35.19
CA ALA A 774 29.46 -2.81 -35.32
C ALA A 774 29.92 -2.18 -33.98
N THR A 775 29.03 -2.09 -32.99
CA THR A 775 29.25 -1.38 -31.72
C THR A 775 29.55 -2.30 -30.54
N THR A 776 29.73 -3.60 -30.80
CA THR A 776 30.02 -4.64 -29.81
C THR A 776 31.29 -4.34 -29.02
N ASP A 777 32.41 -4.13 -29.72
CA ASP A 777 33.73 -3.94 -29.09
C ASP A 777 33.94 -2.53 -28.52
N THR A 778 33.19 -1.53 -29.00
CA THR A 778 33.29 -0.13 -28.56
C THR A 778 32.42 0.19 -27.34
N THR A 779 31.51 -0.71 -26.93
CA THR A 779 30.56 -0.42 -25.85
C THR A 779 31.21 -0.50 -24.45
N PRO A 780 31.20 0.59 -23.66
CA PRO A 780 31.77 0.61 -22.32
C PRO A 780 30.94 -0.21 -21.33
N ALA A 781 31.57 -0.74 -20.28
CA ALA A 781 30.92 -1.57 -19.26
C ALA A 781 29.70 -0.88 -18.59
N SER A 782 29.74 0.45 -18.48
CA SER A 782 28.66 1.29 -17.95
C SER A 782 27.42 1.37 -18.86
N GLY A 783 27.57 1.11 -20.16
CA GLY A 783 26.50 1.08 -21.17
C GLY A 783 25.97 -0.31 -21.51
N ARG A 784 26.66 -1.40 -21.10
CA ARG A 784 26.27 -2.79 -21.43
C ARG A 784 24.84 -3.15 -21.02
N ARG A 785 24.33 -2.65 -19.88
CA ARG A 785 22.93 -2.85 -19.48
C ARG A 785 21.97 -2.26 -20.51
N ASP A 786 22.14 -0.98 -20.85
CA ASP A 786 21.25 -0.26 -21.74
C ASP A 786 21.34 -0.82 -23.19
N ARG A 787 22.53 -1.29 -23.62
CA ARG A 787 22.71 -2.07 -24.85
C ARG A 787 21.93 -3.38 -24.86
N MET A 788 22.02 -4.19 -23.80
CA MET A 788 21.24 -5.44 -23.71
C MET A 788 19.74 -5.17 -23.80
N LEU A 789 19.25 -4.10 -23.16
CA LEU A 789 17.84 -3.68 -23.29
C LEU A 789 17.47 -3.23 -24.71
N ALA A 790 18.36 -2.53 -25.43
CA ALA A 790 18.15 -2.15 -26.82
C ALA A 790 18.08 -3.39 -27.73
N ILE A 791 18.93 -4.39 -27.51
CA ILE A 791 18.90 -5.67 -28.24
C ILE A 791 17.59 -6.43 -27.92
N THR A 792 17.15 -6.47 -26.66
CA THR A 792 15.84 -7.06 -26.28
C THR A 792 14.69 -6.50 -27.11
N GLU A 793 14.63 -5.18 -27.31
CA GLU A 793 13.55 -4.58 -28.12
C GLU A 793 13.69 -4.87 -29.62
N ILE A 794 14.91 -4.96 -30.15
CA ILE A 794 15.13 -5.42 -31.54
C ILE A 794 14.65 -6.87 -31.72
N ILE A 795 14.93 -7.76 -30.75
CA ILE A 795 14.51 -9.17 -30.78
C ILE A 795 12.97 -9.32 -30.69
N ASN A 796 12.30 -8.46 -29.92
CA ASN A 796 10.83 -8.41 -29.86
C ASN A 796 10.17 -8.15 -31.23
N HIS A 797 10.88 -7.49 -32.15
CA HIS A 797 10.40 -7.09 -33.48
C HIS A 797 11.15 -7.74 -34.64
N LEU A 798 12.06 -8.69 -34.38
CA LEU A 798 12.91 -9.32 -35.38
C LEU A 798 12.11 -10.10 -36.44
N PRO A 799 12.26 -9.84 -37.75
CA PRO A 799 11.64 -10.62 -38.81
C PRO A 799 12.12 -12.08 -38.85
N THR A 800 11.29 -13.00 -39.32
CA THR A 800 11.62 -14.44 -39.40
C THR A 800 12.69 -14.75 -40.48
N SER A 801 12.95 -13.83 -41.42
CA SER A 801 14.11 -13.87 -42.32
C SER A 801 15.45 -13.64 -41.61
N ASP A 802 15.42 -12.94 -40.48
CA ASP A 802 16.59 -12.32 -39.86
C ASP A 802 17.08 -13.10 -38.63
N LEU A 803 16.62 -14.34 -38.44
CA LEU A 803 17.00 -15.20 -37.32
C LEU A 803 18.51 -15.48 -37.23
N HIS A 804 19.27 -15.24 -38.31
CA HIS A 804 20.74 -15.29 -38.34
C HIS A 804 21.39 -14.25 -37.40
N PHE A 805 20.67 -13.19 -37.02
CA PHE A 805 21.13 -12.21 -36.01
C PHE A 805 21.28 -12.85 -34.63
N ILE A 806 20.43 -13.82 -34.27
CA ILE A 806 20.46 -14.47 -32.93
C ILE A 806 21.81 -15.16 -32.67
N PRO A 807 22.33 -16.04 -33.55
CA PRO A 807 23.69 -16.57 -33.44
C PRO A 807 24.77 -15.48 -33.38
N ALA A 808 24.64 -14.40 -34.16
CA ALA A 808 25.66 -13.36 -34.28
C ALA A 808 25.90 -12.59 -32.97
N ILE A 809 24.86 -12.36 -32.16
CA ILE A 809 24.97 -11.71 -30.84
C ILE A 809 25.13 -12.70 -29.67
N LEU A 810 25.00 -14.01 -29.91
CA LEU A 810 24.87 -15.00 -28.83
C LEU A 810 26.10 -15.04 -27.92
N SER A 811 27.30 -14.90 -28.49
CA SER A 811 28.56 -14.83 -27.75
C SER A 811 28.64 -13.63 -26.80
N GLU A 812 28.12 -12.47 -27.22
CA GLU A 812 28.03 -11.26 -26.40
C GLU A 812 27.05 -11.44 -25.23
N VAL A 813 25.87 -11.99 -25.50
CA VAL A 813 24.83 -12.23 -24.47
C VAL A 813 25.30 -13.28 -23.45
N VAL A 814 25.98 -14.34 -23.91
CA VAL A 814 26.61 -15.33 -23.05
C VAL A 814 27.70 -14.70 -22.17
N LEU A 815 28.55 -13.83 -22.71
CA LEU A 815 29.50 -13.04 -21.91
C LEU A 815 28.80 -12.14 -20.87
N GLY A 816 27.70 -11.47 -21.26
CA GLY A 816 26.88 -10.64 -20.39
C GLY A 816 26.33 -11.39 -19.17
N CYS A 817 26.06 -12.70 -19.29
CA CYS A 817 25.63 -13.55 -18.18
C CYS A 817 26.68 -13.70 -17.06
N LYS A 818 27.93 -13.25 -17.29
CA LYS A 818 29.02 -13.21 -16.30
C LYS A 818 29.49 -11.80 -15.95
N GLU A 819 28.76 -10.78 -16.37
CA GLU A 819 29.12 -9.38 -16.12
C GLU A 819 29.20 -9.05 -14.63
N SER A 820 30.14 -8.16 -14.30
CA SER A 820 30.39 -7.61 -12.97
C SER A 820 29.15 -6.92 -12.38
N ASN A 821 28.52 -6.06 -13.18
CA ASN A 821 27.29 -5.34 -12.83
C ASN A 821 26.08 -6.29 -12.84
N GLU A 822 25.46 -6.46 -11.67
CA GLU A 822 24.28 -7.32 -11.48
C GLU A 822 23.09 -6.96 -12.38
N LYS A 823 22.88 -5.67 -12.67
CA LYS A 823 21.77 -5.23 -13.52
C LYS A 823 22.01 -5.53 -15.00
N ALA A 824 23.26 -5.42 -15.45
CA ALA A 824 23.65 -5.84 -16.79
C ALA A 824 23.57 -7.37 -16.93
N ARG A 825 24.04 -8.11 -15.92
CA ARG A 825 23.95 -9.58 -15.85
C ARG A 825 22.51 -10.09 -15.86
N THR A 826 21.60 -9.45 -15.14
CA THR A 826 20.16 -9.77 -15.17
C THR A 826 19.55 -9.48 -16.53
N ALA A 827 19.82 -8.31 -17.13
CA ALA A 827 19.36 -7.99 -18.48
C ALA A 827 19.87 -9.01 -19.53
N ALA A 828 21.11 -9.48 -19.41
CA ALA A 828 21.66 -10.53 -20.26
C ALA A 828 20.97 -11.90 -20.05
N PHE A 829 20.63 -12.29 -18.81
CA PHE A 829 19.85 -13.50 -18.55
C PHE A 829 18.44 -13.42 -19.16
N ASP A 830 17.77 -12.28 -19.02
CA ASP A 830 16.41 -12.09 -19.55
C ASP A 830 16.42 -12.06 -21.08
N LEU A 831 17.42 -11.41 -21.69
CA LEU A 831 17.66 -11.45 -23.13
C LEU A 831 17.96 -12.88 -23.62
N LEU A 832 18.81 -13.65 -22.93
CA LEU A 832 19.13 -15.03 -23.30
C LEU A 832 17.87 -15.93 -23.37
N ILE A 833 16.92 -15.72 -22.45
CA ILE A 833 15.62 -16.42 -22.45
C ILE A 833 14.74 -15.93 -23.60
N LEU A 834 14.74 -14.62 -23.89
CA LEU A 834 14.02 -14.06 -25.02
C LEU A 834 14.55 -14.60 -26.36
N LEU A 835 15.88 -14.74 -26.53
CA LEU A 835 16.49 -15.36 -27.72
C LEU A 835 16.01 -16.81 -27.91
N ALA A 836 16.01 -17.60 -26.83
CA ALA A 836 15.50 -18.98 -26.87
C ALA A 836 14.02 -19.01 -27.30
N LYS A 837 13.17 -18.16 -26.69
CA LYS A 837 11.74 -18.05 -27.04
C LYS A 837 11.51 -17.55 -28.47
N ARG A 838 12.21 -16.52 -28.93
CA ARG A 838 12.06 -15.97 -30.29
C ARG A 838 12.48 -16.98 -31.35
N THR A 839 13.47 -17.84 -31.05
CA THR A 839 13.89 -18.95 -31.93
C THR A 839 12.82 -20.03 -32.02
N THR A 840 12.07 -20.30 -30.94
CA THR A 840 11.08 -21.40 -30.84
C THR A 840 9.62 -20.96 -30.94
N ASP A 841 9.37 -19.69 -31.24
CA ASP A 841 8.03 -19.09 -31.33
C ASP A 841 7.19 -19.71 -32.46
N SER A 842 6.23 -20.55 -32.09
CA SER A 842 5.36 -21.26 -33.04
C SER A 842 4.34 -20.37 -33.78
N GLU A 843 4.08 -19.16 -33.30
CA GLU A 843 3.18 -18.21 -33.97
C GLU A 843 3.93 -17.42 -35.07
N ARG A 844 5.21 -17.10 -34.83
CA ARG A 844 6.04 -16.29 -35.74
C ARG A 844 6.96 -17.11 -36.65
N ASN A 845 7.30 -18.33 -36.27
CA ASN A 845 8.16 -19.24 -37.03
C ASN A 845 7.33 -20.45 -37.49
N PRO A 846 6.86 -20.49 -38.75
CA PRO A 846 6.15 -21.66 -39.26
C PRO A 846 7.05 -22.91 -39.24
N PRO A 847 6.46 -24.12 -39.16
CA PRO A 847 7.23 -25.37 -39.13
C PRO A 847 8.08 -25.52 -40.39
N GLY A 848 9.37 -25.77 -40.21
CA GLY A 848 10.37 -25.77 -41.28
C GLY A 848 11.18 -24.47 -41.42
N THR A 849 10.99 -23.49 -40.52
CA THR A 849 11.85 -22.29 -40.46
C THR A 849 13.32 -22.68 -40.17
N VAL A 850 14.24 -22.11 -40.95
CA VAL A 850 15.69 -22.34 -40.84
C VAL A 850 16.46 -21.06 -40.52
N ILE A 851 17.53 -21.21 -39.75
CA ILE A 851 18.51 -20.18 -39.42
C ILE A 851 19.62 -20.25 -40.48
N ARG A 852 19.77 -19.19 -41.27
CA ARG A 852 20.80 -19.08 -42.31
C ARG A 852 22.18 -18.85 -41.70
N ARG A 853 22.99 -19.90 -41.61
CA ARG A 853 24.32 -19.83 -40.98
C ARG A 853 25.34 -19.05 -41.83
N SER A 854 25.18 -19.02 -43.16
CA SER A 854 26.03 -18.24 -44.08
C SER A 854 25.96 -16.72 -43.88
N LEU A 855 24.94 -16.21 -43.17
CA LEU A 855 24.80 -14.78 -42.85
C LEU A 855 25.37 -14.43 -41.45
N VAL A 856 25.96 -15.40 -40.73
CA VAL A 856 26.51 -15.19 -39.39
C VAL A 856 27.99 -14.75 -39.50
N PRO A 857 28.39 -13.60 -38.92
CA PRO A 857 29.77 -13.14 -38.98
C PRO A 857 30.76 -14.17 -38.43
N GLY A 858 31.77 -14.52 -39.24
CA GLY A 858 32.84 -15.45 -38.86
C GLY A 858 32.53 -16.93 -39.08
N VAL A 859 31.37 -17.28 -39.63
CA VAL A 859 31.04 -18.63 -40.12
C VAL A 859 31.37 -18.73 -41.62
N ALA A 860 31.76 -19.91 -42.11
CA ALA A 860 32.09 -20.09 -43.52
C ALA A 860 30.83 -20.15 -44.40
N ASP A 861 30.87 -19.52 -45.57
CA ASP A 861 29.72 -19.36 -46.50
C ASP A 861 29.09 -20.68 -46.98
N ASP A 862 29.81 -21.80 -46.89
CA ASP A 862 29.39 -23.16 -47.25
C ASP A 862 28.70 -23.93 -46.11
N SER A 863 28.51 -23.30 -44.94
CA SER A 863 27.90 -23.93 -43.77
C SER A 863 26.41 -24.22 -43.97
N PRO A 864 25.91 -25.43 -43.65
CA PRO A 864 24.50 -25.78 -43.83
C PRO A 864 23.59 -25.04 -42.86
N ASP A 865 22.44 -24.60 -43.38
CA ASP A 865 21.34 -23.98 -42.61
C ASP A 865 20.86 -24.90 -41.49
N ALA A 866 20.51 -24.30 -40.35
CA ALA A 866 20.12 -25.03 -39.14
C ALA A 866 18.62 -24.88 -38.85
N PRO A 867 17.94 -25.91 -38.31
CA PRO A 867 16.52 -25.81 -37.98
C PRO A 867 16.31 -24.89 -36.77
N ALA A 868 15.27 -24.04 -36.78
CA ALA A 868 14.96 -23.15 -35.67
C ALA A 868 14.28 -23.90 -34.49
N THR A 869 15.02 -24.78 -33.81
CA THR A 869 14.54 -25.59 -32.67
C THR A 869 15.21 -25.19 -31.37
N LEU A 870 14.60 -25.59 -30.25
CA LEU A 870 15.18 -25.41 -28.92
C LEU A 870 16.51 -26.18 -28.78
N GLU A 871 16.56 -27.38 -29.37
CA GLU A 871 17.73 -28.26 -29.41
C GLU A 871 18.91 -27.61 -30.13
N GLU A 872 18.66 -27.01 -31.29
CA GLU A 872 19.67 -26.25 -32.04
C GLU A 872 20.13 -25.03 -31.23
N PHE A 873 19.20 -24.30 -30.57
CA PHE A 873 19.59 -23.17 -29.70
C PHE A 873 20.50 -23.60 -28.53
N PHE A 874 20.19 -24.70 -27.86
CA PHE A 874 21.06 -25.29 -26.83
C PHE A 874 22.40 -25.75 -27.40
N THR A 875 22.44 -26.25 -28.63
CA THR A 875 23.67 -26.64 -29.34
C THR A 875 24.54 -25.43 -29.66
N MET A 876 23.95 -24.34 -30.17
CA MET A 876 24.65 -23.07 -30.43
C MET A 876 25.25 -22.46 -29.17
N VAL A 877 24.53 -22.48 -28.03
CA VAL A 877 25.11 -22.04 -26.76
C VAL A 877 26.22 -22.99 -26.30
N SER A 878 26.02 -24.30 -26.45
CA SER A 878 27.02 -25.32 -26.04
C SER A 878 28.32 -25.25 -26.84
N ALA A 879 28.31 -24.73 -28.07
CA ALA A 879 29.53 -24.46 -28.84
C ALA A 879 30.50 -23.51 -28.09
N GLY A 880 30.00 -22.62 -27.23
CA GLY A 880 30.82 -21.77 -26.36
C GLY A 880 31.68 -22.53 -25.33
N LEU A 881 31.36 -23.81 -25.05
CA LEU A 881 32.17 -24.69 -24.20
C LEU A 881 33.48 -25.13 -24.88
N ALA A 882 33.53 -25.11 -26.21
CA ALA A 882 34.76 -25.35 -26.99
C ALA A 882 35.66 -24.11 -27.09
N GLY A 883 35.27 -22.98 -26.50
CA GLY A 883 36.05 -21.74 -26.49
C GLY A 883 37.39 -21.89 -25.77
N SER A 884 38.46 -21.34 -26.36
CA SER A 884 39.82 -21.40 -25.79
C SER A 884 40.01 -20.55 -24.52
N ALA A 885 39.18 -19.52 -24.33
CA ALA A 885 39.26 -18.61 -23.18
C ALA A 885 38.45 -19.15 -21.98
N PRO A 886 39.04 -19.36 -20.79
CA PRO A 886 38.34 -19.86 -19.60
C PRO A 886 37.14 -19.01 -19.17
N HIS A 887 37.22 -17.69 -19.41
CA HIS A 887 36.12 -16.76 -19.17
C HIS A 887 34.88 -17.10 -20.01
N MET A 888 35.07 -17.38 -21.32
CA MET A 888 34.00 -17.81 -22.24
C MET A 888 33.37 -19.13 -21.81
N VAL A 889 34.19 -20.13 -21.46
CA VAL A 889 33.67 -21.44 -21.02
C VAL A 889 32.85 -21.29 -19.74
N GLY A 890 33.36 -20.55 -18.75
CA GLY A 890 32.61 -20.31 -17.51
C GLY A 890 31.36 -19.44 -17.70
N ALA A 891 31.37 -18.49 -18.64
CA ALA A 891 30.19 -17.70 -19.01
C ALA A 891 29.13 -18.58 -19.69
N THR A 892 29.56 -19.44 -20.61
CA THR A 892 28.71 -20.43 -21.29
C THR A 892 28.04 -21.40 -20.30
N VAL A 893 28.79 -21.95 -19.35
CA VAL A 893 28.21 -22.80 -18.28
C VAL A 893 27.18 -22.02 -17.43
N THR A 894 27.40 -20.72 -17.22
CA THR A 894 26.45 -19.85 -16.48
C THR A 894 25.17 -19.58 -17.29
N ALA A 895 25.31 -19.32 -18.59
CA ALA A 895 24.20 -19.18 -19.53
C ALA A 895 23.37 -20.47 -19.65
N LEU A 896 24.04 -21.63 -19.84
CA LEU A 896 23.41 -22.95 -19.83
C LEU A 896 22.71 -23.24 -18.50
N SER A 897 23.25 -22.80 -17.36
CA SER A 897 22.56 -22.92 -16.06
C SER A 897 21.21 -22.21 -16.05
N ARG A 898 21.12 -21.01 -16.63
CA ARG A 898 19.87 -20.23 -16.69
C ARG A 898 18.87 -20.89 -17.63
N LEU A 899 19.30 -21.26 -18.83
CA LEU A 899 18.46 -21.94 -19.82
C LEU A 899 17.94 -23.28 -19.30
N PHE A 900 18.80 -24.08 -18.67
CA PHE A 900 18.42 -25.36 -18.08
C PHE A 900 17.39 -25.22 -16.94
N PHE A 901 17.49 -24.16 -16.13
CA PHE A 901 16.51 -23.88 -15.07
C PHE A 901 15.10 -23.61 -15.63
N ASP A 902 14.98 -22.86 -16.73
CA ASP A 902 13.68 -22.50 -17.31
C ASP A 902 13.13 -23.57 -18.29
N PHE A 903 13.98 -24.20 -19.11
CA PHE A 903 13.56 -25.01 -20.26
C PHE A 903 13.67 -26.54 -20.08
N GLN A 904 14.18 -27.08 -18.97
CA GLN A 904 14.41 -28.54 -18.84
C GLN A 904 13.18 -29.43 -19.12
N LYS A 905 11.95 -28.92 -18.96
CA LYS A 905 10.71 -29.68 -19.20
C LYS A 905 10.32 -29.77 -20.69
N GLN A 906 10.99 -29.00 -21.54
CA GLN A 906 10.71 -28.88 -22.99
C GLN A 906 11.82 -29.54 -23.84
N LEU A 907 12.91 -30.00 -23.21
CA LEU A 907 14.01 -30.69 -23.86
C LEU A 907 13.80 -32.21 -23.89
N GLN A 908 14.34 -32.87 -24.92
CA GLN A 908 14.39 -34.33 -24.96
C GLN A 908 15.27 -34.91 -23.83
N PRO A 909 14.89 -36.07 -23.25
CA PRO A 909 15.62 -36.68 -22.13
C PRO A 909 17.06 -37.10 -22.50
N GLU A 910 17.32 -37.41 -23.78
CA GLU A 910 18.65 -37.77 -24.27
C GLU A 910 19.58 -36.53 -24.26
N MET A 911 19.16 -35.42 -24.87
CA MET A 911 19.91 -34.16 -24.82
C MET A 911 20.11 -33.64 -23.39
N LEU A 912 19.11 -33.78 -22.51
CA LEU A 912 19.25 -33.44 -21.09
C LEU A 912 20.38 -34.25 -20.42
N LYS A 913 20.48 -35.54 -20.73
CA LYS A 913 21.54 -36.41 -20.21
C LYS A 913 22.91 -35.99 -20.76
N GLU A 914 23.03 -35.83 -22.08
CA GLU A 914 24.27 -35.45 -22.76
C GLU A 914 24.81 -34.10 -22.28
N LEU A 915 23.94 -33.10 -22.13
CA LEU A 915 24.33 -31.76 -21.68
C LEU A 915 24.86 -31.78 -20.24
N VAL A 916 24.20 -32.51 -19.34
CA VAL A 916 24.67 -32.62 -17.95
C VAL A 916 25.95 -33.47 -17.88
N GLU A 917 26.12 -34.51 -18.70
CA GLU A 917 27.38 -35.27 -18.82
C GLU A 917 28.53 -34.41 -19.36
N THR A 918 28.28 -33.62 -20.39
CA THR A 918 29.26 -32.68 -20.97
C THR A 918 29.69 -31.61 -19.97
N VAL A 919 28.75 -30.99 -19.24
CA VAL A 919 29.08 -29.97 -18.23
C VAL A 919 29.72 -30.59 -16.98
N GLU A 920 29.37 -31.81 -16.60
CA GLU A 920 30.01 -32.55 -15.49
C GLU A 920 31.47 -32.87 -15.78
N LEU A 921 31.84 -33.18 -17.03
CA LEU A 921 33.25 -33.40 -17.40
C LEU A 921 34.14 -32.20 -17.07
N PHE A 922 33.63 -30.97 -17.15
CA PHE A 922 34.39 -29.78 -16.76
C PHE A 922 34.66 -29.68 -15.23
N LEU A 923 34.07 -30.53 -14.39
CA LEU A 923 34.54 -30.72 -13.01
C LEU A 923 35.95 -31.33 -12.97
N THR A 924 36.45 -32.01 -14.00
CA THR A 924 37.85 -32.49 -14.00
C THR A 924 38.84 -31.46 -14.55
N SER A 925 38.41 -30.23 -14.83
CA SER A 925 39.27 -29.18 -15.38
C SER A 925 40.06 -28.45 -14.29
N ASN A 926 41.37 -28.26 -14.49
CA ASN A 926 42.25 -27.59 -13.51
C ASN A 926 41.94 -26.08 -13.33
N ASN A 927 40.99 -25.51 -14.07
CA ASN A 927 40.70 -24.08 -14.02
C ASN A 927 39.58 -23.74 -13.02
N ARG A 928 39.97 -23.10 -11.92
CA ARG A 928 39.11 -22.66 -10.81
C ARG A 928 37.94 -21.74 -11.24
N GLU A 929 38.07 -21.03 -12.35
CA GLU A 929 37.02 -20.13 -12.89
C GLU A 929 35.90 -20.92 -13.60
N ILE A 930 36.28 -21.91 -14.39
CA ILE A 930 35.35 -22.85 -15.05
C ILE A 930 34.63 -23.65 -13.97
N VAL A 931 35.38 -24.28 -13.07
CA VAL A 931 34.80 -25.10 -11.98
C VAL A 931 33.86 -24.30 -11.08
N ARG A 932 34.16 -23.03 -10.75
CA ARG A 932 33.21 -22.17 -10.00
C ARG A 932 31.86 -22.03 -10.71
N SER A 933 31.86 -22.02 -12.04
CA SER A 933 30.67 -21.89 -12.89
C SER A 933 29.94 -23.24 -12.99
N VAL A 934 30.67 -24.33 -13.16
CA VAL A 934 30.15 -25.72 -13.17
C VAL A 934 29.51 -26.11 -11.84
N LEU A 935 30.09 -25.71 -10.70
CA LEU A 935 29.45 -25.88 -9.39
C LEU A 935 28.13 -25.11 -9.29
N GLY A 936 27.98 -23.99 -10.00
CA GLY A 936 26.70 -23.29 -10.16
C GLY A 936 25.68 -24.11 -10.94
N PHE A 937 26.08 -24.65 -12.09
CA PHE A 937 25.26 -25.54 -12.92
C PHE A 937 24.81 -26.79 -12.16
N VAL A 938 25.74 -27.51 -11.51
CA VAL A 938 25.44 -28.70 -10.70
C VAL A 938 24.45 -28.39 -9.59
N LYS A 939 24.58 -27.23 -8.93
CA LYS A 939 23.64 -26.78 -7.89
C LYS A 939 22.23 -26.54 -8.46
N VAL A 940 22.11 -26.04 -9.68
CA VAL A 940 20.84 -25.88 -10.41
C VAL A 940 20.28 -27.25 -10.80
N ALA A 941 21.08 -28.13 -11.43
CA ALA A 941 20.68 -29.48 -11.79
C ALA A 941 20.13 -30.28 -10.59
N VAL A 942 20.80 -30.20 -9.42
CA VAL A 942 20.36 -30.84 -8.16
C VAL A 942 19.05 -30.27 -7.61
N VAL A 943 18.65 -29.05 -7.97
CA VAL A 943 17.35 -28.46 -7.60
C VAL A 943 16.25 -28.81 -8.59
N VAL A 944 16.60 -28.90 -9.87
CA VAL A 944 15.66 -28.83 -11.00
C VAL A 944 15.32 -30.21 -11.58
N LEU A 945 16.27 -31.14 -11.62
CA LEU A 945 16.05 -32.50 -12.15
C LEU A 945 15.17 -33.37 -11.23
N PRO A 946 14.39 -34.32 -11.79
CA PRO A 946 13.68 -35.33 -11.01
C PRO A 946 14.63 -36.36 -10.38
N ASP A 947 14.19 -37.02 -9.32
CA ASP A 947 15.01 -37.99 -8.56
C ASP A 947 15.52 -39.15 -9.44
N GLU A 948 14.69 -39.63 -10.37
CA GLU A 948 15.00 -40.75 -11.27
C GLU A 948 16.17 -40.46 -12.22
N ALA A 949 16.23 -39.25 -12.79
CA ALA A 949 17.30 -38.84 -13.70
C ALA A 949 18.61 -38.52 -12.95
N LEU A 950 18.49 -38.01 -11.72
CA LEU A 950 19.65 -37.59 -10.91
C LEU A 950 20.36 -38.78 -10.24
N ARG A 951 19.60 -39.81 -9.80
CA ARG A 951 20.10 -40.92 -8.98
C ARG A 951 21.23 -41.76 -9.63
N PRO A 952 21.19 -42.14 -10.93
CA PRO A 952 22.29 -42.86 -11.57
C PRO A 952 23.59 -42.05 -11.61
N ARG A 953 23.46 -40.72 -11.76
CA ARG A 953 24.58 -39.79 -11.92
C ARG A 953 25.24 -39.39 -10.61
N LEU A 954 24.65 -39.70 -9.46
CA LEU A 954 25.28 -39.48 -8.15
C LEU A 954 26.63 -40.22 -8.03
N ASN A 955 26.76 -41.38 -8.68
CA ASN A 955 27.96 -42.23 -8.64
C ASN A 955 29.18 -41.57 -9.31
N THR A 956 28.99 -40.69 -10.30
CA THR A 956 30.09 -39.97 -10.99
C THR A 956 30.26 -38.55 -10.45
N MET A 957 29.13 -37.87 -10.17
CA MET A 957 29.11 -36.48 -9.77
C MET A 957 29.64 -36.29 -8.34
N VAL A 958 29.29 -37.17 -7.40
CA VAL A 958 29.68 -37.01 -6.00
C VAL A 958 31.20 -37.20 -5.79
N PRO A 959 31.87 -38.24 -6.32
CA PRO A 959 33.34 -38.33 -6.28
C PRO A 959 34.04 -37.12 -6.90
N SER A 960 33.57 -36.66 -8.06
CA SER A 960 34.09 -35.46 -8.74
C SER A 960 33.97 -34.20 -7.87
N LEU A 961 32.85 -34.01 -7.16
CA LEU A 961 32.68 -32.92 -6.19
C LEU A 961 33.62 -33.06 -4.98
N MET A 962 33.90 -34.28 -4.50
CA MET A 962 34.76 -34.50 -3.33
C MET A 962 36.24 -34.16 -3.61
N ALA A 963 36.72 -34.34 -4.85
CA ALA A 963 38.07 -33.92 -5.25
C ALA A 963 38.32 -32.43 -4.94
N TRP A 964 37.43 -31.54 -5.37
CA TRP A 964 37.51 -30.09 -5.12
C TRP A 964 37.36 -29.69 -3.65
N ASN A 965 36.78 -30.55 -2.82
CA ASN A 965 36.75 -30.35 -1.37
C ASN A 965 38.07 -30.75 -0.68
N LYS A 966 38.86 -31.67 -1.26
CA LYS A 966 40.21 -32.01 -0.78
C LYS A 966 41.25 -31.00 -1.26
N GLU A 967 41.19 -30.61 -2.52
CA GLU A 967 42.25 -29.83 -3.19
C GLU A 967 42.26 -28.33 -2.82
N HIS A 968 41.16 -27.76 -2.32
CA HIS A 968 41.08 -26.32 -2.04
C HIS A 968 40.53 -25.91 -0.68
N LYS A 969 41.23 -24.96 -0.06
CA LYS A 969 40.78 -24.21 1.12
C LYS A 969 39.87 -23.03 0.69
N GLY A 970 38.86 -22.66 1.51
CA GLY A 970 38.03 -21.46 1.30
C GLY A 970 36.72 -21.64 0.52
N ARG A 971 36.32 -20.62 -0.27
CA ARG A 971 34.94 -20.43 -0.81
C ARG A 971 34.47 -21.47 -1.84
N LEU A 972 35.36 -22.24 -2.48
CA LEU A 972 34.95 -23.37 -3.32
C LEU A 972 34.45 -24.54 -2.47
N ARG A 973 35.14 -24.83 -1.37
CA ARG A 973 34.80 -25.88 -0.40
C ARG A 973 33.43 -25.65 0.25
N SER A 974 33.08 -24.40 0.57
CA SER A 974 31.74 -24.07 1.10
C SER A 974 30.63 -24.30 0.06
N LYS A 975 30.87 -24.00 -1.22
CA LYS A 975 29.91 -24.32 -2.30
C LYS A 975 29.70 -25.82 -2.46
N VAL A 976 30.77 -26.62 -2.46
CA VAL A 976 30.68 -28.09 -2.48
C VAL A 976 29.90 -28.62 -1.27
N LYS A 977 30.22 -28.17 -0.05
CA LYS A 977 29.48 -28.50 1.19
C LYS A 977 27.99 -28.18 1.07
N GLY A 978 27.63 -27.04 0.46
CA GLY A 978 26.25 -26.61 0.23
C GLY A 978 25.49 -27.46 -0.80
N ILE A 979 26.15 -27.95 -1.85
CA ILE A 979 25.58 -28.91 -2.81
C ILE A 979 25.34 -30.26 -2.13
N ILE A 980 26.32 -30.75 -1.35
CA ILE A 980 26.21 -32.01 -0.61
C ILE A 980 25.09 -31.95 0.43
N ASP A 981 24.92 -30.83 1.16
CA ASP A 981 23.78 -30.69 2.09
C ASP A 981 22.42 -30.78 1.36
N ARG A 982 22.29 -30.22 0.14
CA ARG A 982 21.06 -30.38 -0.66
C ARG A 982 20.85 -31.83 -1.11
N LEU A 983 21.90 -32.54 -1.53
CA LEU A 983 21.83 -33.96 -1.85
C LEU A 983 21.43 -34.81 -0.63
N VAL A 984 21.99 -34.52 0.56
CA VAL A 984 21.62 -35.15 1.85
C VAL A 984 20.17 -34.84 2.23
N ARG A 985 19.61 -33.70 1.81
CA ARG A 985 18.19 -33.38 1.99
C ARG A 985 17.27 -34.20 1.08
N ARG A 986 17.59 -34.36 -0.21
CA ARG A 986 16.77 -35.16 -1.17
C ARG A 986 16.89 -36.66 -0.93
N PHE A 987 18.10 -37.22 -1.00
CA PHE A 987 18.30 -38.69 -1.02
C PHE A 987 18.68 -39.30 0.34
N GLY A 988 18.83 -38.47 1.38
CA GLY A 988 19.25 -38.90 2.70
C GLY A 988 20.76 -39.14 2.83
N ALA A 989 21.25 -39.15 4.08
CA ALA A 989 22.65 -39.42 4.38
C ALA A 989 23.12 -40.86 4.02
N PRO A 990 22.33 -41.94 4.25
CA PRO A 990 22.82 -43.31 4.03
C PRO A 990 23.24 -43.61 2.59
N LEU A 991 22.53 -43.09 1.59
CA LEU A 991 22.86 -43.30 0.18
C LEU A 991 24.21 -42.64 -0.18
N LEU A 992 24.43 -41.40 0.30
CA LEU A 992 25.65 -40.67 0.03
C LEU A 992 26.84 -41.20 0.84
N GLU A 993 26.63 -41.71 2.05
CA GLU A 993 27.66 -42.42 2.82
C GLU A 993 28.11 -43.74 2.14
N ALA A 994 27.33 -44.31 1.22
CA ALA A 994 27.71 -45.50 0.45
C ALA A 994 28.42 -45.17 -0.88
N ILE A 995 28.16 -44.00 -1.47
CA ILE A 995 28.80 -43.52 -2.71
C ILE A 995 30.16 -42.86 -2.40
N VAL A 996 30.33 -42.32 -1.21
CA VAL A 996 31.53 -41.62 -0.77
C VAL A 996 32.47 -42.55 0.01
N GLY A 997 33.76 -42.56 -0.38
CA GLY A 997 34.78 -43.39 0.25
C GLY A 997 35.05 -43.06 1.73
N GLU A 998 35.72 -43.97 2.42
CA GLU A 998 35.87 -43.94 3.89
C GLU A 998 36.47 -42.64 4.44
N GLU A 999 37.44 -42.05 3.74
CA GLU A 999 38.10 -40.78 4.11
C GLU A 999 37.11 -39.61 4.22
N ASP A 1000 36.17 -39.54 3.28
CA ASP A 1000 35.29 -38.41 3.05
C ASP A 1000 33.96 -38.52 3.81
N ARG A 1001 33.63 -39.71 4.30
CA ARG A 1001 32.45 -40.00 5.12
C ARG A 1001 32.34 -39.08 6.35
N LYS A 1002 33.47 -38.65 6.91
CA LYS A 1002 33.56 -37.67 8.02
C LYS A 1002 32.88 -36.34 7.68
N LEU A 1003 32.91 -35.89 6.41
CA LEU A 1003 32.28 -34.65 5.97
C LEU A 1003 30.75 -34.78 5.93
N ILE A 1004 30.22 -35.89 5.42
CA ILE A 1004 28.76 -36.16 5.42
C ILE A 1004 28.23 -36.25 6.86
N VAL A 1005 28.95 -36.95 7.74
CA VAL A 1005 28.61 -37.03 9.18
C VAL A 1005 28.64 -35.65 9.84
N ASN A 1006 29.58 -34.77 9.47
CA ASN A 1006 29.63 -33.39 9.98
C ASN A 1006 28.45 -32.54 9.47
N ILE A 1007 28.04 -32.67 8.21
CA ILE A 1007 26.84 -32.03 7.66
C ILE A 1007 25.59 -32.54 8.40
N ARG A 1008 25.46 -33.85 8.61
CA ARG A 1008 24.36 -34.47 9.37
C ARG A 1008 24.26 -33.90 10.80
N LYS A 1009 25.40 -33.86 11.52
CA LYS A 1009 25.49 -33.26 12.87
C LYS A 1009 25.27 -31.74 12.88
N ALA A 1010 25.61 -31.02 11.82
CA ALA A 1010 25.29 -29.60 11.69
C ALA A 1010 23.78 -29.38 11.49
N ARG A 1011 23.13 -30.20 10.65
CA ARG A 1011 21.68 -30.20 10.43
C ARG A 1011 20.90 -30.58 11.70
N GLU A 1012 21.35 -31.58 12.46
CA GLU A 1012 20.74 -31.92 13.75
C GLU A 1012 20.85 -30.76 14.75
N ARG A 1013 22.00 -30.07 14.82
CA ARG A 1013 22.21 -28.88 15.65
C ARG A 1013 21.36 -27.69 15.20
N SER A 1014 21.19 -27.45 13.90
CA SER A 1014 20.32 -26.38 13.41
C SER A 1014 18.84 -26.69 13.65
N LYS A 1015 18.42 -27.96 13.51
CA LYS A 1015 17.06 -28.42 13.86
C LYS A 1015 16.78 -28.32 15.36
N ARG A 1016 17.78 -28.55 16.23
CA ARG A 1016 17.67 -28.27 17.67
C ARG A 1016 17.57 -26.77 17.97
N LYS A 1017 18.47 -25.94 17.44
CA LYS A 1017 18.40 -24.48 17.60
C LYS A 1017 17.09 -23.87 17.08
N LYS A 1018 16.52 -24.38 15.99
CA LYS A 1018 15.23 -23.91 15.47
C LYS A 1018 14.05 -24.34 16.37
N LYS A 1019 14.17 -25.45 17.11
CA LYS A 1019 13.20 -25.84 18.16
C LYS A 1019 13.39 -25.04 19.46
N GLU A 1020 14.63 -24.84 19.89
CA GLU A 1020 14.99 -24.05 21.08
C GLU A 1020 14.64 -22.55 20.92
N GLY A 1021 14.53 -22.05 19.69
CA GLY A 1021 14.05 -20.71 19.37
C GLY A 1021 12.54 -20.61 19.09
N ALA A 1022 11.77 -21.69 19.27
CA ALA A 1022 10.34 -21.77 18.95
C ALA A 1022 9.44 -22.04 20.16
N GLU A 1023 9.95 -21.97 21.39
CA GLU A 1023 9.14 -22.05 22.63
C GLU A 1023 8.40 -20.72 22.91
N GLY A 1024 7.67 -20.20 21.93
CA GLY A 1024 7.02 -18.89 22.00
C GLY A 1024 5.86 -18.61 21.04
N GLU A 1025 5.62 -19.44 20.02
CA GLU A 1025 4.46 -19.35 19.11
C GLU A 1025 4.20 -20.75 18.51
N ASP A 1026 2.93 -21.18 18.45
CA ASP A 1026 2.55 -22.54 17.97
C ASP A 1026 2.77 -22.71 16.45
N ASP A 1027 3.49 -23.76 16.07
CA ASP A 1027 3.72 -24.18 14.67
C ASP A 1027 2.44 -24.78 14.05
N ASP A 1028 1.93 -24.15 12.98
CA ASP A 1028 1.13 -24.80 11.93
C ASP A 1028 1.34 -24.05 10.58
N GLU A 1029 2.60 -23.82 10.19
CA GLU A 1029 2.97 -23.41 8.82
C GLU A 1029 3.60 -24.59 8.04
N GLU A 1030 2.77 -25.28 7.27
CA GLU A 1030 3.22 -25.92 6.02
C GLU A 1030 3.91 -24.88 5.13
N GLU A 1031 4.83 -25.33 4.26
CA GLU A 1031 5.74 -24.48 3.49
C GLU A 1031 5.04 -23.44 2.59
N LYS A 1032 4.65 -22.30 3.17
CA LYS A 1032 4.32 -21.11 2.40
C LYS A 1032 5.60 -20.67 1.68
N ALA A 1033 5.52 -20.69 0.35
CA ALA A 1033 6.53 -20.08 -0.51
C ALA A 1033 6.86 -18.68 0.03
N SER A 1034 8.13 -18.50 0.46
CA SER A 1034 8.63 -17.20 0.92
C SER A 1034 8.25 -16.14 -0.10
N LYS A 1035 7.58 -15.05 0.33
CA LYS A 1035 7.18 -13.94 -0.53
C LYS A 1035 8.29 -13.61 -1.55
N PRO A 1036 7.96 -13.34 -2.82
CA PRO A 1036 8.96 -12.99 -3.83
C PRO A 1036 9.58 -11.63 -3.50
N GLN A 1037 10.61 -11.67 -2.67
CA GLN A 1037 11.66 -10.66 -2.65
C GLN A 1037 12.26 -10.62 -4.06
N ALA A 1038 12.47 -9.43 -4.62
CA ALA A 1038 12.79 -9.21 -6.04
C ALA A 1038 14.23 -9.61 -6.45
N GLY A 1039 14.73 -10.74 -5.94
CA GLY A 1039 15.89 -11.46 -6.48
C GLY A 1039 15.40 -12.69 -7.24
N ASN A 1040 15.93 -12.91 -8.44
CA ASN A 1040 15.51 -14.00 -9.32
C ASN A 1040 15.54 -15.37 -8.62
N ALA A 1041 14.55 -16.23 -8.85
CA ALA A 1041 14.50 -17.57 -8.27
C ALA A 1041 15.76 -18.40 -8.62
N PHE A 1042 16.29 -18.18 -9.83
CA PHE A 1042 17.58 -18.67 -10.29
C PHE A 1042 18.76 -18.13 -9.45
N ASP A 1043 18.78 -16.85 -9.10
CA ASP A 1043 19.85 -16.25 -8.30
C ASP A 1043 19.85 -16.80 -6.86
N LYS A 1044 18.66 -17.00 -6.27
CA LYS A 1044 18.49 -17.75 -5.01
C LYS A 1044 18.96 -19.21 -5.15
N ALA A 1045 18.73 -19.85 -6.30
CA ALA A 1045 19.22 -21.20 -6.57
C ALA A 1045 20.76 -21.26 -6.65
N VAL A 1046 21.40 -20.34 -7.37
CA VAL A 1046 22.86 -20.30 -7.62
C VAL A 1046 23.64 -19.70 -6.45
N TYR A 1047 23.30 -18.49 -5.99
CA TYR A 1047 24.08 -17.71 -5.01
C TYR A 1047 23.49 -17.73 -3.58
N GLY A 1048 22.18 -17.96 -3.43
CA GLY A 1048 21.45 -17.97 -2.14
C GLY A 1048 21.80 -19.09 -1.14
N SER A 1049 23.06 -19.53 -1.09
CA SER A 1049 23.62 -20.39 -0.03
C SER A 1049 25.03 -20.00 0.40
N ASP A 1050 25.63 -18.97 -0.22
CA ASP A 1050 26.90 -18.39 0.23
C ASP A 1050 26.73 -17.51 1.49
N SER A 1051 25.50 -17.11 1.85
CA SER A 1051 25.21 -16.19 2.98
C SER A 1051 25.20 -16.81 4.38
N ASP A 1052 24.88 -18.11 4.49
CA ASP A 1052 24.53 -18.75 5.77
C ASP A 1052 25.66 -19.66 6.33
N SER A 1053 26.83 -19.70 5.67
CA SER A 1053 27.93 -20.63 6.01
C SER A 1053 29.20 -19.91 6.50
N SER A 1054 29.07 -18.97 7.44
CA SER A 1054 30.20 -18.49 8.25
C SER A 1054 30.53 -19.51 9.36
N ASP A 1055 31.22 -20.59 8.99
CA ASP A 1055 31.66 -21.64 9.91
C ASP A 1055 33.08 -21.33 10.40
N ASN A 1056 33.27 -21.13 11.72
CA ASN A 1056 34.59 -20.89 12.31
C ASN A 1056 35.41 -22.19 12.28
N SER A 1057 36.43 -22.26 11.43
CA SER A 1057 37.52 -23.23 11.54
C SER A 1057 38.84 -22.50 11.82
N ASP A 1058 39.21 -22.47 13.09
CA ASP A 1058 40.53 -22.05 13.56
C ASP A 1058 41.49 -23.24 13.41
N ASP A 1059 42.19 -23.31 12.28
CA ASP A 1059 43.32 -24.21 12.04
C ASP A 1059 44.38 -23.39 11.28
N GLY A 1060 45.47 -23.06 11.97
CA GLY A 1060 46.56 -22.28 11.40
C GLY A 1060 47.56 -23.17 10.69
N ASP A 1061 47.65 -23.05 9.37
CA ASP A 1061 48.93 -23.15 8.67
C ASP A 1061 48.92 -22.27 7.41
N SER A 1062 50.04 -21.63 7.14
CA SER A 1062 50.21 -20.60 6.12
C SER A 1062 50.82 -21.14 4.85
N ASP A 1063 50.17 -20.85 3.71
CA ASP A 1063 50.91 -20.63 2.47
C ASP A 1063 50.28 -19.46 1.71
N ILE A 1064 51.14 -18.66 1.10
CA ILE A 1064 50.83 -17.39 0.45
C ILE A 1064 50.99 -17.59 -1.05
N ASP A 1065 49.95 -17.24 -1.81
CA ASP A 1065 50.13 -16.72 -3.16
C ASP A 1065 49.28 -15.47 -3.34
N VAL A 1066 49.83 -14.52 -4.08
CA VAL A 1066 49.55 -13.09 -3.92
C VAL A 1066 48.65 -12.56 -5.03
N ASP A 1067 47.58 -11.87 -4.66
CA ASP A 1067 47.23 -10.60 -5.31
C ASP A 1067 46.49 -9.70 -4.32
N ASN A 1068 47.01 -8.48 -4.13
CA ASN A 1068 46.71 -7.62 -2.98
C ASN A 1068 45.75 -6.48 -3.32
N VAL A 1069 44.75 -6.25 -2.45
CA VAL A 1069 44.55 -4.91 -1.87
C VAL A 1069 44.39 -5.10 -0.36
N ALA A 1070 45.22 -4.40 0.43
CA ALA A 1070 45.40 -4.66 1.84
C ALA A 1070 44.38 -3.95 2.75
N GLN A 1071 43.96 -4.61 3.83
CA GLN A 1071 43.47 -3.94 5.04
C GLN A 1071 44.30 -4.35 6.28
N ILE A 1072 44.58 -3.36 7.11
CA ILE A 1072 45.60 -3.39 8.16
C ILE A 1072 45.07 -4.12 9.41
N LYS A 1073 45.81 -5.13 9.90
CA LYS A 1073 45.53 -5.81 11.18
C LYS A 1073 45.98 -4.96 12.38
N GLY A 1074 45.03 -4.46 13.17
CA GLY A 1074 45.25 -3.99 14.54
C GLY A 1074 45.01 -5.09 15.57
N ARG A 1075 45.95 -5.31 16.50
CA ARG A 1075 45.84 -6.31 17.58
C ARG A 1075 44.80 -5.90 18.64
N SER A 1076 43.93 -6.81 19.07
CA SER A 1076 43.28 -6.71 20.38
C SER A 1076 43.02 -8.06 21.04
N SER A 1077 43.08 -8.10 22.37
CA SER A 1077 42.89 -9.28 23.21
C SER A 1077 41.46 -9.40 23.75
N LYS A 1078 41.11 -10.60 24.25
CA LYS A 1078 39.81 -10.98 24.84
C LYS A 1078 39.10 -9.87 25.65
N LYS A 1079 37.82 -9.57 25.31
CA LYS A 1079 36.66 -9.63 26.25
C LYS A 1079 35.29 -9.30 25.61
N LYS A 1080 34.30 -10.12 25.99
CA LYS A 1080 32.83 -9.93 26.07
C LYS A 1080 32.01 -9.46 24.84
N ALA A 1081 30.84 -10.09 24.74
CA ALA A 1081 29.81 -10.01 23.70
C ALA A 1081 29.21 -8.61 23.45
N GLY A 1082 28.80 -8.39 22.20
CA GLY A 1082 28.06 -7.21 21.74
C GLY A 1082 28.49 -6.80 20.33
N GLN A 1083 28.00 -7.51 19.30
CA GLN A 1083 28.37 -7.20 17.91
C GLN A 1083 27.26 -6.40 17.22
N SER A 1084 27.53 -5.11 17.00
CA SER A 1084 26.82 -4.27 16.05
C SER A 1084 27.08 -4.79 14.63
N THR A 1085 26.04 -4.76 13.78
CA THR A 1085 26.18 -5.04 12.35
C THR A 1085 26.14 -3.71 11.60
N GLN A 1086 27.18 -3.44 10.80
CA GLN A 1086 27.25 -2.26 9.95
C GLN A 1086 26.78 -2.60 8.53
N TYR A 1087 25.98 -1.72 7.94
CA TYR A 1087 25.31 -1.84 6.66
C TYR A 1087 25.75 -0.68 5.76
N ILE A 1088 26.15 -0.99 4.53
CA ILE A 1088 26.46 0.02 3.52
C ILE A 1088 25.14 0.49 2.89
N ARG A 1089 24.92 1.79 2.88
CA ARG A 1089 23.69 2.46 2.43
C ARG A 1089 23.87 2.95 1.00
N GLU A 1090 23.42 2.16 0.04
CA GLU A 1090 23.30 2.58 -1.36
C GLU A 1090 22.15 3.60 -1.47
N MET A 1091 22.45 4.79 -1.99
CA MET A 1091 21.47 5.86 -2.19
C MET A 1091 20.86 5.73 -3.59
N SER A 1092 19.60 5.28 -3.64
CA SER A 1092 18.78 5.14 -4.85
C SER A 1092 19.23 4.04 -5.86
N PRO A 1093 18.30 3.42 -6.62
CA PRO A 1093 18.65 2.35 -7.57
C PRO A 1093 19.44 2.79 -8.83
N GLU A 1094 19.67 4.08 -9.06
CA GLU A 1094 20.17 4.58 -10.35
C GLU A 1094 21.65 4.98 -10.37
N ASP A 1095 22.28 5.13 -9.21
CA ASP A 1095 23.70 5.54 -9.11
C ASP A 1095 24.68 4.38 -9.40
N ASN A 1096 25.88 4.76 -9.86
CA ASN A 1096 26.98 3.84 -10.16
C ASN A 1096 27.54 3.18 -8.87
N PRO A 1097 28.27 2.05 -8.97
CA PRO A 1097 28.83 1.37 -7.79
C PRO A 1097 29.71 2.31 -6.95
N LEU A 1098 29.53 2.23 -5.63
CA LEU A 1098 30.10 3.15 -4.65
C LEU A 1098 31.63 3.13 -4.65
N ASP A 1099 32.28 4.27 -4.92
CA ASP A 1099 33.73 4.40 -4.83
C ASP A 1099 34.19 4.44 -3.36
N LEU A 1100 34.76 3.32 -2.90
CA LEU A 1100 35.24 3.13 -1.53
C LEU A 1100 36.55 3.87 -1.22
N LEU A 1101 37.17 4.53 -2.20
CA LEU A 1101 38.36 5.38 -2.00
C LEU A 1101 38.00 6.87 -1.86
N GLY A 1102 36.77 7.26 -2.16
CA GLY A 1102 36.27 8.63 -1.97
C GLY A 1102 36.11 9.02 -0.50
N SER A 1103 36.33 10.29 -0.18
CA SER A 1103 36.22 10.85 1.19
C SER A 1103 34.85 10.62 1.86
N ASN A 1104 33.82 10.32 1.06
CA ASN A 1104 32.44 10.18 1.51
C ASN A 1104 32.05 8.72 1.83
N ALA A 1105 32.93 7.74 1.57
CA ALA A 1105 32.65 6.31 1.79
C ALA A 1105 32.40 5.93 3.27
N LEU A 1106 32.79 6.78 4.22
CA LEU A 1106 32.51 6.59 5.65
C LEU A 1106 31.09 7.04 6.05
N ALA A 1107 30.44 7.92 5.28
CA ALA A 1107 29.11 8.45 5.60
C ALA A 1107 27.97 7.47 5.23
N SER A 1108 28.25 6.49 4.38
CA SER A 1108 27.29 5.46 3.94
C SER A 1108 27.21 4.25 4.87
N ILE A 1109 27.98 4.20 5.96
CA ILE A 1109 28.03 3.04 6.87
C ILE A 1109 27.08 3.25 8.06
N SER A 1110 25.87 2.68 7.97
CA SER A 1110 24.84 2.69 9.02
C SER A 1110 24.99 1.51 9.99
N THR A 1111 24.65 1.67 11.27
CA THR A 1111 24.61 0.57 12.26
C THR A 1111 23.23 -0.11 12.39
N THR A 1112 22.23 0.33 11.63
CA THR A 1112 20.85 -0.18 11.68
C THR A 1112 20.39 -0.78 10.35
N LYS A 1113 19.66 -1.89 10.45
CA LYS A 1113 19.27 -2.78 9.34
C LYS A 1113 17.93 -2.35 8.73
N PRO A 1114 17.88 -1.86 7.47
CA PRO A 1114 16.61 -1.49 6.83
C PRO A 1114 15.81 -2.74 6.45
N SER A 1115 14.50 -2.75 6.73
CA SER A 1115 13.62 -3.90 6.46
C SER A 1115 12.72 -3.69 5.24
N GLN A 1116 12.43 -4.77 4.50
CA GLN A 1116 11.86 -4.76 3.15
C GLN A 1116 10.34 -4.54 3.10
N ARG A 1117 9.82 -3.50 3.77
CA ARG A 1117 8.37 -3.26 3.89
C ARG A 1117 7.77 -2.31 2.85
N PHE A 1118 8.55 -1.92 1.83
CA PHE A 1118 8.28 -0.75 0.98
C PHE A 1118 7.91 -1.00 -0.50
N LEU A 1119 7.77 -2.25 -0.97
CA LEU A 1119 7.69 -2.55 -2.43
C LEU A 1119 6.41 -3.22 -2.96
N ASN A 1120 5.36 -3.40 -2.14
CA ASN A 1120 4.12 -4.05 -2.58
C ASN A 1120 2.86 -3.18 -2.32
N THR A 1121 2.53 -2.27 -3.24
CA THR A 1121 1.21 -1.62 -3.33
C THR A 1121 0.82 -1.39 -4.79
N GLY A 1122 -0.05 -2.25 -5.33
CA GLY A 1122 -0.79 -2.00 -6.57
C GLY A 1122 -2.12 -1.27 -6.30
N PRO A 1123 -2.85 -0.85 -7.34
CA PRO A 1123 -4.09 -0.08 -7.18
C PRO A 1123 -5.22 -0.91 -6.58
N GLY A 1124 -6.00 -0.33 -5.64
CA GLY A 1124 -7.25 -0.92 -5.16
C GLY A 1124 -7.43 -1.13 -3.64
N SER A 1125 -6.59 -0.59 -2.75
CA SER A 1125 -6.81 -0.73 -1.28
C SER A 1125 -6.84 0.60 -0.52
N LYS A 1126 -7.81 0.76 0.40
CA LYS A 1126 -8.09 2.00 1.15
C LYS A 1126 -6.93 2.45 2.05
N LYS A 1127 -6.74 3.78 2.12
CA LYS A 1127 -5.64 4.51 2.79
C LYS A 1127 -5.28 3.96 4.20
N LYS A 1128 -4.03 3.52 4.38
CA LYS A 1128 -3.30 3.65 5.65
C LYS A 1128 -1.94 4.29 5.36
N ARG A 1129 -1.59 5.27 6.20
CA ARG A 1129 -0.51 6.27 6.05
C ARG A 1129 0.71 5.82 5.22
N ALA A 1130 0.91 6.45 4.07
CA ALA A 1130 2.18 6.43 3.35
C ALA A 1130 3.28 7.13 4.18
N ALA A 1131 4.55 6.78 3.93
CA ALA A 1131 5.68 7.55 4.46
C ALA A 1131 5.65 8.98 3.87
N LYS A 1132 6.06 9.99 4.65
CA LYS A 1132 6.21 11.34 4.11
C LYS A 1132 7.38 11.38 3.13
N VAL A 1133 7.03 11.70 1.90
CA VAL A 1133 7.94 12.03 0.81
C VAL A 1133 7.95 13.56 0.71
N ASP A 1134 9.09 14.18 0.41
CA ASP A 1134 9.14 15.60 0.08
C ASP A 1134 8.58 15.88 -1.34
N ALA A 1135 8.46 17.15 -1.70
CA ALA A 1135 7.92 17.56 -3.01
C ALA A 1135 8.78 17.09 -4.21
N ASP A 1136 10.03 16.65 -3.97
CA ASP A 1136 10.97 16.15 -4.97
C ASP A 1136 10.97 14.62 -5.09
N GLY A 1137 10.06 13.92 -4.40
CA GLY A 1137 9.95 12.46 -4.48
C GLY A 1137 10.93 11.68 -3.58
N ARG A 1138 11.58 12.33 -2.60
CA ARG A 1138 12.55 11.68 -1.69
C ARG A 1138 11.92 11.33 -0.34
N LEU A 1139 12.27 10.15 0.18
CA LEU A 1139 11.78 9.65 1.48
C LEU A 1139 12.45 10.36 2.65
N VAL A 1140 11.66 11.04 3.49
CA VAL A 1140 12.13 11.68 4.73
C VAL A 1140 12.25 10.63 5.84
N LEU A 1141 13.45 10.45 6.42
CA LEU A 1141 13.73 9.43 7.43
C LEU A 1141 14.66 9.92 8.56
N GLY A 1142 14.12 10.03 9.78
CA GLY A 1142 14.80 10.36 11.04
C GLY A 1142 14.22 11.63 11.69
N ASP A 1143 13.89 11.69 12.98
CA ASP A 1143 13.96 10.67 14.05
C ASP A 1143 12.77 10.88 15.03
N ASP A 1144 12.08 9.80 15.42
CA ASP A 1144 10.97 9.86 16.39
C ASP A 1144 11.56 9.76 17.80
N GLY A 1145 11.89 10.93 18.38
CA GLY A 1145 12.39 11.07 19.74
C GLY A 1145 11.92 12.38 20.37
N ASP A 1146 10.63 12.46 20.68
CA ASP A 1146 9.95 13.56 21.39
C ASP A 1146 10.46 14.97 21.03
N VAL A 1147 10.32 15.33 19.75
CA VAL A 1147 10.09 16.75 19.43
C VAL A 1147 8.68 17.06 19.93
N VAL A 1148 8.59 17.48 21.18
CA VAL A 1148 7.38 18.08 21.74
C VAL A 1148 6.90 19.15 20.77
N ALA A 1149 5.80 18.86 20.08
CA ALA A 1149 4.97 19.89 19.50
C ALA A 1149 4.41 20.69 20.68
N GLU A 1150 5.12 21.76 21.04
CA GLU A 1150 4.60 22.78 21.93
C GLU A 1150 3.45 23.48 21.19
N ASP A 1151 2.27 22.84 21.24
CA ASP A 1151 0.97 23.49 21.10
C ASP A 1151 0.90 24.56 22.22
N VAL A 1152 1.43 25.76 21.94
CA VAL A 1152 1.25 26.95 22.79
C VAL A 1152 0.18 27.81 22.16
N GLU A 1153 -1.05 27.49 22.56
CA GLU A 1153 -2.07 28.51 22.69
C GLU A 1153 -1.62 29.51 23.75
N MET A 1154 -1.80 30.80 23.50
CA MET A 1154 -2.31 31.69 24.54
C MET A 1154 -3.15 32.81 23.93
N SER A 1155 -4.16 33.20 24.69
CA SER A 1155 -4.97 34.41 24.53
C SER A 1155 -4.14 35.69 24.72
N GLY A 1156 -4.71 36.82 24.30
CA GLY A 1156 -4.06 38.14 24.30
C GLY A 1156 -3.73 38.72 25.70
N ALA A 1157 -3.19 39.93 25.78
CA ALA A 1157 -3.26 40.99 24.77
C ALA A 1157 -2.07 41.97 24.82
N GLY A 1158 -1.87 42.70 23.72
CA GLY A 1158 -1.12 43.96 23.72
C GLY A 1158 0.27 43.93 23.07
N ASP A 1159 0.31 44.38 21.82
CA ASP A 1159 1.45 44.98 21.09
C ASP A 1159 2.41 44.08 20.28
N GLY A 1160 2.67 44.51 19.04
CA GLY A 1160 3.77 44.09 18.15
C GLY A 1160 3.92 42.60 17.79
N GLY A 1161 3.23 42.13 16.74
CA GLY A 1161 3.37 40.75 16.21
C GLY A 1161 4.77 40.34 15.72
N VAL A 1162 5.74 41.26 15.65
CA VAL A 1162 7.16 40.98 15.34
C VAL A 1162 7.90 40.39 16.56
N ASN A 1163 7.45 40.71 17.78
CA ASN A 1163 8.23 40.41 19.00
C ASN A 1163 8.13 38.94 19.46
N ALA A 1164 7.11 38.19 19.01
CA ALA A 1164 6.94 36.77 19.35
C ALA A 1164 8.05 35.89 18.77
N TYR A 1165 8.45 36.13 17.52
CA TYR A 1165 9.59 35.44 16.91
C TYR A 1165 10.92 35.87 17.56
N LEU A 1166 11.09 37.17 17.84
CA LEU A 1166 12.28 37.70 18.52
C LEU A 1166 12.46 37.11 19.93
N ALA A 1167 11.38 36.93 20.70
CA ALA A 1167 11.42 36.27 22.01
C ALA A 1167 11.81 34.79 21.91
N ALA A 1168 11.30 34.05 20.92
CA ALA A 1168 11.67 32.65 20.69
C ALA A 1168 13.16 32.47 20.33
N VAL A 1169 13.78 33.46 19.67
CA VAL A 1169 15.19 33.40 19.25
C VAL A 1169 16.16 34.01 20.30
N SER A 1170 15.71 34.94 21.14
CA SER A 1170 16.59 35.75 22.00
C SER A 1170 16.24 35.85 23.50
N GLY A 1171 15.10 35.27 23.92
CA GLY A 1171 14.58 35.33 25.29
C GLY A 1171 15.47 34.64 26.35
N PRO A 1172 15.10 34.76 27.65
CA PRO A 1172 15.92 34.27 28.77
C PRO A 1172 16.08 32.74 28.80
N ASP A 1173 15.15 31.98 28.20
CA ASP A 1173 15.23 30.52 28.06
C ASP A 1173 15.91 30.05 26.76
N ALA A 1174 16.38 30.99 25.91
CA ALA A 1174 17.04 30.66 24.64
C ALA A 1174 18.39 29.97 24.85
N VAL A 1175 18.57 28.83 24.18
CA VAL A 1175 19.75 27.96 24.31
C VAL A 1175 21.00 28.60 23.69
N ARG A 1176 21.90 29.14 24.53
CA ARG A 1176 23.17 29.73 24.09
C ARG A 1176 24.29 28.69 23.98
N ARG A 1177 24.88 28.55 22.78
CA ARG A 1177 26.13 27.82 22.56
C ARG A 1177 27.32 28.68 22.99
N GLY A 1178 28.10 28.21 23.96
CA GLY A 1178 29.39 28.83 24.31
C GLY A 1178 30.48 28.50 23.28
N GLN A 1179 31.58 29.26 23.28
CA GLN A 1179 32.71 29.22 22.32
C GLN A 1179 33.48 27.87 22.24
N ARG A 1180 33.01 26.81 22.88
CA ARG A 1180 33.54 25.42 22.79
C ARG A 1180 32.44 24.37 22.57
N GLY A 1181 31.32 24.76 21.97
CA GLY A 1181 30.30 23.86 21.44
C GLY A 1181 29.36 23.18 22.46
N LYS A 1182 29.52 23.42 23.77
CA LYS A 1182 28.60 22.90 24.78
C LYS A 1182 27.42 23.83 25.06
N VAL A 1183 26.24 23.22 25.15
CA VAL A 1183 24.95 23.82 25.49
C VAL A 1183 24.77 23.80 27.02
N LYS A 1184 24.16 24.85 27.57
CA LYS A 1184 23.67 24.92 28.95
C LYS A 1184 22.23 25.45 28.95
N MET A 1185 21.38 24.86 29.79
CA MET A 1185 19.98 25.26 29.96
C MET A 1185 19.77 25.65 31.44
N GLY A 1186 18.96 26.69 31.68
CA GLY A 1186 18.64 27.16 33.04
C GLY A 1186 17.48 26.38 33.65
N GLN A 1187 17.54 26.06 34.93
CA GLN A 1187 16.40 25.49 35.66
C GLN A 1187 15.69 26.57 36.49
N SER A 1188 14.37 26.69 36.30
CA SER A 1188 13.48 27.48 37.14
C SER A 1188 12.68 26.57 38.07
N SER A 1189 12.42 27.03 39.30
CA SER A 1189 11.76 26.28 40.37
C SER A 1189 10.38 26.87 40.67
N LYS A 1190 9.34 26.04 40.78
CA LYS A 1190 7.98 26.47 41.17
C LYS A 1190 7.55 25.85 42.50
N LYS A 1191 6.96 26.67 43.37
CA LYS A 1191 6.47 26.31 44.71
C LYS A 1191 5.28 27.20 45.13
N ASN A 1192 4.19 26.55 45.55
CA ASN A 1192 3.07 27.03 46.41
C ASN A 1192 1.96 28.00 45.93
N ALA A 1193 0.75 27.73 46.51
CA ALA A 1193 -0.49 28.53 46.68
C ALA A 1193 -1.29 28.87 45.39
N GLY A 1194 -2.65 28.86 45.33
CA GLY A 1194 -3.78 28.54 46.24
C GLY A 1194 -5.12 28.78 45.46
N ASP A 1195 -6.36 28.62 45.96
CA ASP A 1195 -6.93 28.12 47.23
C ASP A 1195 -8.49 27.98 47.13
N SER A 1196 -9.22 27.70 48.23
CA SER A 1196 -10.69 27.94 48.48
C SER A 1196 -11.81 26.92 48.07
N MET A 1197 -12.40 26.26 49.10
CA MET A 1197 -13.81 25.82 49.29
C MET A 1197 -14.43 24.71 48.39
N ASP A 1198 -15.31 23.80 48.84
CA ASP A 1198 -15.70 23.30 50.18
C ASP A 1198 -16.52 21.97 50.02
N VAL A 1199 -16.25 20.94 50.85
CA VAL A 1199 -17.19 20.26 51.81
C VAL A 1199 -18.57 19.78 51.26
N ASP A 1200 -19.07 18.53 51.41
CA ASP A 1200 -18.84 17.46 52.42
C ASP A 1200 -19.30 16.02 52.01
N GLU A 1201 -18.74 15.02 52.72
CA GLU A 1201 -19.30 13.75 53.29
C GLU A 1201 -20.20 12.74 52.51
N ASP A 1202 -20.24 11.43 52.82
CA ASP A 1202 -19.27 10.45 53.40
C ASP A 1202 -19.85 9.00 53.25
N ASP A 1203 -19.25 8.02 53.94
CA ASP A 1203 -19.65 6.62 54.24
C ASP A 1203 -19.18 5.52 53.24
N LEU A 1204 -18.62 4.36 53.66
CA LEU A 1204 -18.17 3.85 54.98
C LEU A 1204 -17.16 2.69 54.81
N LYS A 1205 -16.13 2.63 55.69
CA LYS A 1205 -15.52 1.47 56.43
C LYS A 1205 -15.65 0.05 55.81
N LYS A 1206 -14.68 -0.90 55.89
CA LYS A 1206 -13.53 -1.20 56.79
C LYS A 1206 -12.76 -2.40 56.13
N ASP A 1207 -11.58 -2.90 56.53
CA ASP A 1207 -11.11 -3.23 57.88
C ASP A 1207 -9.56 -3.37 57.98
N LEU A 1208 -9.05 -3.56 59.21
CA LEU A 1208 -7.62 -3.56 59.59
C LEU A 1208 -7.12 -4.89 60.19
N ARG A 1209 -5.78 -4.96 60.39
CA ARG A 1209 -4.98 -5.94 61.20
C ARG A 1209 -4.43 -7.12 60.39
N ALA A 1210 -3.24 -7.67 60.64
CA ALA A 1210 -2.24 -7.50 61.73
C ALA A 1210 -0.83 -7.88 61.17
N SER A 1211 0.32 -7.90 61.86
CA SER A 1211 0.99 -7.11 62.91
C SER A 1211 2.29 -7.86 63.29
N GLY A 1212 3.45 -7.18 63.34
CA GLY A 1212 4.70 -7.67 63.97
C GLY A 1212 5.55 -8.70 63.19
N SER A 1213 6.83 -8.93 63.52
CA SER A 1213 7.79 -8.18 64.39
C SER A 1213 9.20 -8.84 64.35
N GLY A 1214 10.27 -8.03 64.43
CA GLY A 1214 11.67 -8.51 64.62
C GLY A 1214 12.44 -8.78 63.30
N GLN A 1215 13.78 -8.68 63.24
CA GLN A 1215 14.78 -8.46 64.30
C GLN A 1215 16.08 -7.84 63.71
N SER A 1216 16.85 -7.15 64.58
CA SER A 1216 18.28 -6.68 64.56
C SER A 1216 19.27 -7.12 63.43
N SER A 1217 20.45 -6.51 63.20
CA SER A 1217 21.21 -5.47 63.92
C SER A 1217 22.35 -4.86 63.06
N THR A 1218 22.58 -3.55 63.25
CA THR A 1218 23.90 -2.87 63.41
C THR A 1218 25.22 -3.48 62.89
N ARG A 1219 26.04 -2.61 62.28
CA ARG A 1219 27.27 -2.13 62.97
C ARG A 1219 27.77 -0.75 62.51
N ARG A 1220 28.01 0.11 63.52
CA ARG A 1220 29.03 1.20 63.64
C ARG A 1220 29.58 1.83 62.34
N GLY A 1221 29.50 3.15 62.13
CA GLY A 1221 29.11 4.25 63.02
C GLY A 1221 30.18 4.60 64.07
N LEU A 1222 30.86 5.74 63.89
CA LEU A 1222 31.61 6.57 64.86
C LEU A 1222 32.27 7.73 64.07
N GLY A 1223 32.13 9.01 64.42
CA GLY A 1223 31.26 9.60 65.42
C GLY A 1223 31.11 11.12 65.22
N ALA A 1224 29.89 11.61 65.48
CA ALA A 1224 29.51 12.75 66.33
C ALA A 1224 30.35 14.07 66.38
N PRO A 1225 29.73 15.20 66.78
CA PRO A 1225 28.46 15.73 66.29
C PRO A 1225 28.43 17.28 66.13
N LYS A 1226 27.31 17.80 65.61
CA LYS A 1226 26.50 18.98 66.06
C LYS A 1226 27.13 20.02 67.03
N THR A 1227 26.84 21.32 66.99
CA THR A 1227 25.92 22.19 66.20
C THR A 1227 26.16 23.66 66.59
N SER A 1228 25.65 24.61 65.78
CA SER A 1228 25.44 26.05 66.09
C SER A 1228 26.68 26.92 66.37
N GLY A 1229 26.73 28.19 65.99
CA GLY A 1229 25.78 28.95 65.16
C GLY A 1229 25.85 30.47 65.41
N ALA A 1230 25.42 31.23 64.41
CA ALA A 1230 25.12 32.67 64.42
C ALA A 1230 26.28 33.70 64.40
N SER A 1231 26.08 34.72 63.54
CA SER A 1231 26.67 36.09 63.51
C SER A 1231 28.20 36.25 63.58
N GLY A 1232 28.85 37.04 62.73
CA GLY A 1232 28.33 38.06 61.82
C GLY A 1232 29.11 39.37 61.99
N SER A 1233 30.21 39.53 61.23
CA SER A 1233 30.97 40.76 61.13
C SER A 1233 31.68 40.84 59.76
N GLY A 1234 31.80 42.00 59.11
CA GLY A 1234 31.13 43.26 59.42
C GLY A 1234 31.28 44.32 58.32
N ARG A 1235 30.27 45.20 58.29
CA ARG A 1235 30.41 46.67 58.22
C ARG A 1235 31.26 47.30 57.08
N VAL A 1236 30.54 47.79 56.07
CA VAL A 1236 30.53 49.19 55.58
C VAL A 1236 31.86 49.85 55.13
N GLU A 1237 31.86 50.19 53.83
CA GLU A 1237 32.50 51.34 53.15
C GLU A 1237 34.01 51.44 52.80
N LYS A 1238 34.19 52.16 51.68
CA LYS A 1238 35.28 53.09 51.30
C LYS A 1238 36.57 52.56 50.65
N ARG A 1239 36.71 53.00 49.38
CA ARG A 1239 37.93 53.44 48.66
C ARG A 1239 39.26 53.35 49.44
N ARG A 1240 40.21 52.55 48.91
CA ARG A 1240 41.45 53.06 48.25
C ARG A 1240 42.36 51.91 47.78
N ASN A 1241 42.87 52.02 46.56
CA ASN A 1241 44.27 51.64 46.27
C ASN A 1241 45.13 52.88 46.66
N PRO A 1242 46.41 52.77 47.11
CA PRO A 1242 47.48 52.34 46.20
C PRO A 1242 48.72 51.65 46.83
N GLY A 1243 49.61 51.13 45.96
CA GLY A 1243 51.05 51.03 46.19
C GLY A 1243 51.82 51.95 45.23
N ASN A 1244 52.94 52.52 45.70
CA ASN A 1244 53.92 53.41 45.02
C ASN A 1244 54.23 53.10 43.53
N ALA A 1245 54.71 54.03 42.68
CA ALA A 1245 55.56 55.22 42.93
C ALA A 1245 55.27 56.39 41.90
N PRO A 1246 56.04 57.51 41.80
CA PRO A 1246 55.55 58.79 42.35
C PRO A 1246 55.73 60.09 41.49
N ARG A 1247 55.25 61.22 42.08
CA ARG A 1247 55.56 62.66 41.85
C ARG A 1247 54.90 63.44 40.68
N GLY A 1248 54.14 64.49 41.03
CA GLY A 1248 53.99 65.69 40.17
C GLY A 1248 52.75 66.61 40.34
N GLY A 1249 52.67 67.44 41.40
CA GLY A 1249 52.14 68.83 41.27
C GLY A 1249 50.66 69.21 41.59
N ASN A 1250 50.47 69.86 42.76
CA ASN A 1250 49.57 71.00 43.09
C ASN A 1250 48.01 70.91 43.30
N ARG A 1251 47.59 71.31 44.53
CA ARG A 1251 46.47 72.22 44.99
C ARG A 1251 45.11 72.23 44.25
N SER A 1252 43.90 72.37 44.86
CA SER A 1252 43.28 72.36 46.22
C SER A 1252 41.76 72.69 46.08
N GLY A 1253 40.78 72.52 47.00
CA GLY A 1253 40.68 72.02 48.38
C GLY A 1253 39.26 72.29 48.99
N TRP A 1254 38.97 71.80 50.22
CA TRP A 1254 37.69 71.97 51.03
C TRP A 1254 36.40 71.28 50.48
N GLY A 1255 35.41 70.85 51.29
CA GLY A 1255 35.31 70.75 52.76
C GLY A 1255 34.04 70.04 53.33
N LYS A 1256 34.24 68.91 54.03
CA LYS A 1256 33.55 68.32 55.23
C LYS A 1256 32.01 68.43 55.52
N LYS A 1257 31.49 67.25 55.93
CA LYS A 1257 30.57 66.93 57.06
C LYS A 1257 29.06 67.26 56.96
N ARG A 1258 28.23 66.21 57.11
CA ARG A 1258 27.95 65.66 58.46
C ARG A 1258 27.98 64.14 58.43
#